data_AF-A0A086ZD80-F1
#
_entry.id   AF-A0A086ZD80-F1
#
_cell.length_a   1.000
_cell.length_b   1.000
_cell.length_c   1.000
_cell.angle_alpha   90.00
_cell.angle_beta   90.00
_cell.angle_gamma   90.00
#
_symmetry.space_group_name_H-M   'P 1'
#
loop_
_entity.id
_entity.type
_entity.pdbx_description
1 polymer ?
#
loop_
_entity_poly.entity_id
_entity_poly.type
_entity_poly.pdbx_seq_one_letter_code
_entity_poly.pdbx_strand_id
1 'polypeptide(L)'
;MAWFPVLVREYPKPMPFVPVIDHDLLRWWGQDQLWQSEDARYSADSVRAIPGPISVAGITTVDEPIADILGRFESAAIARVQDERGVADTADTASAERAGFAALGESRDAEDFIRKSPNISWVGHITDNPAYGTALGDRNYEIRAFDAAAGKYDLDIHLDTYWDDDPDGGLSKHAVRDIVIPLVVDGAEPGRVPVVDRERLIPDVYAMLAATAGIGNTAITGDKLAAMPEITAAEGKPFGEARARYTLSANLGFDHETATAGQLPQDLVASRIAPDALVGPAWPAIYAALGSVMVDGYPVIEGLLNAVHLDHLIELETDEEHLLHHVGETVALTSWAEDYFESASGRVVTIHVTHTAADGTLLARETERFAIRGRVYSDALPETAPDNGDWTALHDAEIAPTVRRVLRRVTVTAPADMTAFARTSGDFNPIHTSVRGARISGLKAPLVHGMWLSAVAQHVAQAVDAKGAHYEIAGWTYNMYGMVQLNDRVEITVERVGKVRHGGLALEVTCRIDGAIVSRGTAVTRAPISAFVYPGQGIQKQGMVLDERAKSAAARDVWERADRLTRSKLGFSILALVRDNPKELTANGVTYRHPDGLLNLTQFTQVALATVAFAQTARLREAGADIWPSYFAGHSLGEYNALSSFAGVIPLETVLELVFHRGSTMHHLIPRDAQGRSNYRMGALRPNQFGVGDDGVREYVESVAKASGEFLQIVNYNLAGAQYAVAGTIAGLKALQADSARRVAEYGGKPAFMLVPGIDVPFHSTLLRKGVPEFRDKLDALLPAEIDYRGRLVGRYIPNLVACPFEMTREFAAKILEVVPSERIRAALDDPAVWDSYAADDQKLGRLLLTELLSWQFASPVRWIETQALMFGDRTAGGLGVEEYVEVGLGNAPTLANLGSKTLRLPQFANRSVAVYNVGRDEGRVYMTDTDSLAPEVDDVPEQAAAPAPSSQFEKLAAASAPSAEGAVSHRLTGGASAATAANSNASTSDRSLSAAPQAGASAVTELGSAPSGPVEDLPFRASDAIGVLMAYSAKVRLDQIGASDTTDTLTNGVSSRRNQLLMDISSELGVASVDGAAEATLTQLAQIVNKAAPNYKPFGPVLSDAIRDRLRALFGAAGVKPRTSASASPA
;
A
#
# COMPACT_ATOMS: atom_id res chain seq x y z
N MET A 1 -43.86 -29.16 -25.25
CA MET A 1 -43.79 -28.67 -26.65
C MET A 1 -43.39 -27.20 -26.76
N ALA A 2 -43.87 -26.28 -25.91
CA ALA A 2 -43.51 -24.86 -26.00
C ALA A 2 -42.03 -24.52 -25.73
N TRP A 3 -41.30 -25.35 -24.97
CA TRP A 3 -39.88 -25.13 -24.65
C TRP A 3 -38.94 -25.29 -25.87
N PHE A 4 -39.23 -26.22 -26.77
CA PHE A 4 -38.30 -26.54 -27.87
C PHE A 4 -38.14 -25.39 -28.88
N PRO A 5 -39.21 -24.71 -29.34
CA PRO A 5 -39.04 -23.50 -30.16
C PRO A 5 -38.27 -22.38 -29.45
N VAL A 6 -38.43 -22.23 -28.12
CA VAL A 6 -37.67 -21.25 -27.34
C VAL A 6 -36.17 -21.59 -27.34
N LEU A 7 -35.82 -22.84 -27.04
CA LEU A 7 -34.44 -23.33 -27.12
C LEU A 7 -33.82 -23.12 -28.51
N VAL A 8 -34.59 -23.35 -29.58
CA VAL A 8 -34.15 -23.13 -30.95
C VAL A 8 -33.91 -21.64 -31.26
N ARG A 9 -34.62 -20.70 -30.61
CA ARG A 9 -34.35 -19.25 -30.73
C ARG A 9 -33.13 -18.80 -29.93
N GLU A 10 -32.89 -19.40 -28.78
CA GLU A 10 -31.78 -19.05 -27.89
C GLU A 10 -30.43 -19.54 -28.42
N TYR A 11 -30.43 -20.56 -29.29
CA TYR A 11 -29.20 -21.06 -29.86
C TYR A 11 -28.56 -20.04 -30.82
N PRO A 12 -27.25 -19.72 -30.70
CA PRO A 12 -26.62 -18.63 -31.44
C PRO A 12 -26.64 -18.77 -32.98
N LYS A 13 -26.64 -20.01 -33.49
CA LYS A 13 -26.76 -20.31 -34.93
C LYS A 13 -28.18 -20.80 -35.24
N PRO A 14 -28.93 -20.18 -36.16
CA PRO A 14 -30.26 -20.67 -36.51
C PRO A 14 -30.25 -22.16 -36.92
N MET A 15 -31.20 -22.93 -36.39
CA MET A 15 -31.27 -24.37 -36.67
C MET A 15 -31.63 -24.63 -38.15
N PRO A 16 -31.12 -25.70 -38.78
CA PRO A 16 -31.33 -25.99 -40.20
C PRO A 16 -32.74 -26.58 -40.50
N PHE A 17 -33.73 -26.25 -39.69
CA PHE A 17 -35.11 -26.72 -39.82
C PHE A 17 -36.07 -25.71 -39.20
N VAL A 18 -37.34 -25.79 -39.60
CA VAL A 18 -38.42 -24.98 -39.04
C VAL A 18 -39.05 -25.75 -37.86
N PRO A 19 -38.93 -25.28 -36.60
CA PRO A 19 -39.40 -26.04 -35.43
C PRO A 19 -40.92 -25.96 -35.25
N VAL A 20 -41.57 -24.91 -35.75
CA VAL A 20 -43.01 -24.65 -35.63
C VAL A 20 -43.50 -23.81 -36.82
N ILE A 21 -44.73 -24.07 -37.26
CA ILE A 21 -45.42 -23.21 -38.24
C ILE A 21 -46.25 -22.20 -37.46
N ASP A 22 -45.79 -20.96 -37.40
CA ASP A 22 -46.43 -19.83 -36.72
C ASP A 22 -46.29 -18.54 -37.54
N HIS A 23 -46.63 -17.40 -36.93
CA HIS A 23 -46.50 -16.07 -37.57
C HIS A 23 -45.04 -15.73 -37.95
N ASP A 24 -44.05 -16.42 -37.38
CA ASP A 24 -42.63 -16.24 -37.66
C ASP A 24 -42.09 -17.22 -38.72
N LEU A 25 -42.92 -17.96 -39.44
CA LEU A 25 -42.49 -18.95 -40.45
C LEU A 25 -41.43 -18.41 -41.43
N LEU A 26 -41.64 -17.22 -41.98
CA LEU A 26 -40.69 -16.61 -42.91
C LEU A 26 -39.35 -16.27 -42.25
N ARG A 27 -39.37 -15.97 -40.95
CA ARG A 27 -38.16 -15.74 -40.16
C ARG A 27 -37.44 -17.05 -39.90
N TRP A 28 -38.16 -18.10 -39.48
CA TRP A 28 -37.59 -19.44 -39.30
C TRP A 28 -36.95 -19.98 -40.58
N TRP A 29 -37.63 -19.80 -41.72
CA TRP A 29 -37.16 -20.26 -43.02
C TRP A 29 -36.15 -19.33 -43.69
N GLY A 30 -36.13 -18.04 -43.33
CA GLY A 30 -35.30 -17.02 -43.98
C GLY A 30 -33.96 -16.76 -43.30
N GLN A 31 -33.80 -17.19 -42.04
CA GLN A 31 -32.56 -17.00 -41.28
C GLN A 31 -31.48 -18.00 -41.69
N ASP A 32 -30.26 -17.50 -41.89
CA ASP A 32 -29.01 -18.26 -42.09
C ASP A 32 -29.10 -19.40 -43.14
N GLN A 33 -29.55 -19.03 -44.36
CA GLN A 33 -29.81 -19.96 -45.47
C GLN A 33 -28.70 -19.99 -46.55
N LEU A 34 -27.53 -19.40 -46.28
CA LEU A 34 -26.47 -19.25 -47.29
C LEU A 34 -25.35 -20.27 -47.15
N TRP A 35 -24.95 -20.64 -45.92
CA TRP A 35 -23.80 -21.53 -45.71
C TRP A 35 -24.00 -22.93 -46.32
N GLN A 36 -25.24 -23.34 -46.54
CA GLN A 36 -25.60 -24.61 -47.13
C GLN A 36 -25.13 -24.72 -48.59
N SER A 37 -24.90 -23.61 -49.32
CA SER A 37 -24.35 -23.65 -50.68
C SER A 37 -22.89 -24.10 -50.72
N GLU A 38 -22.17 -23.97 -49.61
CA GLU A 38 -20.76 -24.35 -49.45
C GLU A 38 -20.58 -25.77 -48.90
N ASP A 39 -21.69 -26.50 -48.66
CA ASP A 39 -21.68 -27.83 -48.06
C ASP A 39 -22.28 -28.87 -49.02
N ALA A 40 -21.41 -29.67 -49.62
CA ALA A 40 -21.76 -30.68 -50.63
C ALA A 40 -22.73 -31.78 -50.14
N ARG A 41 -23.04 -31.85 -48.84
CA ARG A 41 -24.02 -32.80 -48.29
C ARG A 41 -25.46 -32.46 -48.68
N TYR A 42 -25.75 -31.21 -49.01
CA TYR A 42 -27.08 -30.79 -49.45
C TYR A 42 -27.20 -30.81 -50.97
N SER A 43 -28.40 -31.10 -51.48
CA SER A 43 -28.67 -30.99 -52.92
C SER A 43 -28.67 -29.52 -53.33
N ALA A 44 -28.08 -29.20 -54.49
CA ALA A 44 -28.09 -27.86 -55.07
C ALA A 44 -29.52 -27.29 -55.23
N ASP A 45 -30.51 -28.16 -55.49
CA ASP A 45 -31.92 -27.77 -55.62
C ASP A 45 -32.60 -27.40 -54.28
N SER A 46 -31.96 -27.77 -53.16
CA SER A 46 -32.49 -27.58 -51.80
C SER A 46 -31.84 -26.43 -51.04
N VAL A 47 -30.86 -25.75 -51.63
CA VAL A 47 -30.10 -24.67 -51.00
C VAL A 47 -30.34 -23.34 -51.70
N ARG A 48 -30.10 -22.23 -51.00
CA ARG A 48 -30.14 -20.90 -51.60
C ARG A 48 -28.73 -20.48 -52.00
N ALA A 49 -28.49 -20.36 -53.29
CA ALA A 49 -27.31 -19.69 -53.84
C ALA A 49 -27.70 -18.29 -54.34
N ILE A 50 -26.76 -17.33 -54.29
CA ILE A 50 -26.99 -15.94 -54.72
C ILE A 50 -26.05 -15.60 -55.90
N PRO A 51 -26.39 -16.01 -57.14
CA PRO A 51 -25.64 -15.56 -58.30
C PRO A 51 -26.14 -14.20 -58.81
N GLY A 52 -25.25 -13.44 -59.45
CA GLY A 52 -25.65 -12.26 -60.24
C GLY A 52 -26.26 -12.70 -61.57
N PRO A 53 -27.46 -12.25 -61.97
CA PRO A 53 -28.19 -12.78 -63.14
C PRO A 53 -27.45 -12.59 -64.46
N ILE A 54 -26.62 -11.55 -64.57
CA ILE A 54 -25.78 -11.29 -65.76
C ILE A 54 -24.49 -12.12 -65.68
N SER A 55 -23.86 -12.18 -64.51
CA SER A 55 -22.57 -12.84 -64.31
C SER A 55 -22.60 -14.34 -64.59
N VAL A 56 -23.73 -15.03 -64.34
CA VAL A 56 -23.87 -16.47 -64.61
C VAL A 56 -23.56 -16.82 -66.06
N ALA A 57 -23.92 -15.95 -67.02
CA ALA A 57 -23.62 -16.20 -68.43
C ALA A 57 -22.11 -16.23 -68.73
N GLY A 58 -21.29 -15.56 -67.90
CA GLY A 58 -19.83 -15.55 -68.00
C GLY A 58 -19.14 -16.64 -67.19
N ILE A 59 -19.86 -17.40 -66.36
CA ILE A 59 -19.33 -18.51 -65.55
C ILE A 59 -19.54 -19.81 -66.34
N THR A 60 -18.53 -20.20 -67.14
CA THR A 60 -18.61 -21.38 -68.02
C THR A 60 -17.79 -22.56 -67.54
N THR A 61 -16.91 -22.35 -66.57
CA THR A 61 -15.95 -23.32 -66.07
C THR A 61 -16.13 -23.48 -64.56
N VAL A 62 -16.19 -24.72 -64.08
CA VAL A 62 -16.29 -25.06 -62.65
C VAL A 62 -14.89 -25.32 -62.09
N ASP A 63 -14.65 -24.95 -60.84
CA ASP A 63 -13.37 -25.12 -60.12
C ASP A 63 -12.15 -24.47 -60.80
N GLU A 64 -12.37 -23.42 -61.59
CA GLU A 64 -11.30 -22.62 -62.15
C GLU A 64 -10.57 -21.85 -61.03
N PRO A 65 -9.22 -21.95 -60.92
CA PRO A 65 -8.47 -21.20 -59.93
C PRO A 65 -8.73 -19.69 -60.05
N ILE A 66 -8.90 -19.02 -58.90
CA ILE A 66 -9.15 -17.57 -58.88
C ILE A 66 -8.05 -16.76 -59.60
N ALA A 67 -6.81 -17.24 -59.53
CA ALA A 67 -5.67 -16.64 -60.23
C ALA A 67 -5.84 -16.67 -61.75
N ASP A 68 -6.40 -17.75 -62.30
CA ASP A 68 -6.64 -17.88 -63.74
C ASP A 68 -7.82 -17.02 -64.19
N ILE A 69 -8.87 -16.93 -63.37
CA ILE A 69 -10.03 -16.07 -63.63
C ILE A 69 -9.59 -14.60 -63.69
N LEU A 70 -8.89 -14.13 -62.65
CA LEU A 70 -8.42 -12.75 -62.56
C LEU A 70 -7.32 -12.46 -63.58
N GLY A 71 -6.38 -13.38 -63.78
CA GLY A 71 -5.31 -13.26 -64.76
C GLY A 71 -5.82 -13.22 -66.20
N ARG A 72 -6.84 -14.01 -66.53
CA ARG A 72 -7.53 -13.94 -67.83
C ARG A 72 -8.22 -12.60 -68.03
N PHE A 73 -8.89 -12.09 -67.00
CA PHE A 73 -9.52 -10.76 -67.06
C PHE A 73 -8.48 -9.65 -67.27
N GLU A 74 -7.40 -9.66 -66.50
CA GLU A 74 -6.30 -8.69 -66.61
C GLU A 74 -5.64 -8.75 -68.00
N SER A 75 -5.29 -9.95 -68.48
CA SER A 75 -4.69 -10.13 -69.80
C SER A 75 -5.58 -9.61 -70.93
N ALA A 76 -6.89 -9.88 -70.87
CA ALA A 76 -7.85 -9.40 -71.86
C ALA A 76 -8.01 -7.87 -71.82
N ALA A 77 -7.99 -7.27 -70.63
CA ALA A 77 -8.03 -5.82 -70.47
C ALA A 77 -6.75 -5.15 -71.03
N ILE A 78 -5.57 -5.72 -70.76
CA ILE A 78 -4.29 -5.25 -71.29
C ILE A 78 -4.29 -5.32 -72.82
N ALA A 79 -4.63 -6.47 -73.39
CA ALA A 79 -4.68 -6.66 -74.84
C ALA A 79 -5.63 -5.64 -75.50
N ARG A 80 -6.81 -5.43 -74.92
CA ARG A 80 -7.77 -4.43 -75.42
C ARG A 80 -7.22 -3.01 -75.41
N VAL A 81 -6.52 -2.62 -74.33
CA VAL A 81 -5.89 -1.28 -74.23
C VAL A 81 -4.75 -1.13 -75.23
N GLN A 82 -3.97 -2.18 -75.46
CA GLN A 82 -2.90 -2.20 -76.46
C GLN A 82 -3.46 -2.03 -77.88
N ASP A 83 -4.53 -2.76 -78.20
CA ASP A 83 -5.25 -2.66 -79.48
C ASP A 83 -5.82 -1.24 -79.71
N GLU A 84 -6.45 -0.64 -78.69
CA GLU A 84 -7.01 0.72 -78.78
C GLU A 84 -5.94 1.81 -78.94
N ARG A 85 -4.70 1.57 -78.46
CA ARG A 85 -3.56 2.48 -78.62
C ARG A 85 -2.81 2.31 -79.93
N GLY A 86 -3.16 1.32 -80.76
CA GLY A 86 -2.54 1.09 -82.07
C GLY A 86 -1.06 0.66 -82.00
N VAL A 87 -0.64 0.08 -80.88
CA VAL A 87 0.73 -0.43 -80.71
C VAL A 87 0.76 -1.85 -81.26
N ALA A 88 1.24 -2.02 -82.49
CA ALA A 88 1.42 -3.33 -83.10
C ALA A 88 2.56 -4.09 -82.42
N ASP A 89 2.36 -5.40 -82.20
CA ASP A 89 3.33 -6.41 -81.77
C ASP A 89 4.73 -6.17 -82.36
N THR A 90 5.59 -5.44 -81.65
CA THR A 90 7.03 -5.51 -81.84
C THR A 90 7.57 -6.38 -80.71
N ALA A 91 8.04 -7.56 -81.08
CA ALA A 91 8.68 -8.56 -80.24
C ALA A 91 9.94 -8.08 -79.45
N ASP A 92 10.20 -6.77 -79.40
CA ASP A 92 11.24 -6.13 -78.57
C ASP A 92 10.73 -5.68 -77.19
N THR A 93 9.43 -5.76 -76.92
CA THR A 93 8.86 -5.46 -75.59
C THR A 93 9.13 -6.54 -74.55
N ALA A 94 9.55 -7.75 -74.93
CA ALA A 94 9.96 -8.78 -73.98
C ALA A 94 11.17 -8.37 -73.11
N SER A 95 11.95 -7.35 -73.53
CA SER A 95 13.03 -6.77 -72.73
C SER A 95 12.60 -5.57 -71.87
N ALA A 96 11.51 -4.89 -72.22
CA ALA A 96 10.95 -3.76 -71.48
C ALA A 96 9.86 -4.19 -70.47
N GLU A 97 9.25 -5.36 -70.66
CA GLU A 97 8.19 -5.91 -69.80
C GLU A 97 8.66 -6.42 -68.43
N ARG A 98 9.97 -6.48 -68.16
CA ARG A 98 10.47 -6.74 -66.79
C ARG A 98 10.59 -5.51 -65.91
N ALA A 99 10.42 -4.30 -66.45
CA ALA A 99 10.61 -3.06 -65.68
C ALA A 99 9.31 -2.34 -65.31
N GLY A 100 8.16 -2.73 -65.89
CA GLY A 100 6.92 -1.94 -65.81
C GLY A 100 5.85 -2.45 -64.85
N PHE A 101 5.86 -3.74 -64.50
CA PHE A 101 4.88 -4.31 -63.56
C PHE A 101 5.57 -4.59 -62.21
N ALA A 102 5.45 -3.60 -61.34
CA ALA A 102 5.65 -3.64 -59.90
C ALA A 102 7.03 -4.12 -59.40
N ALA A 103 8.07 -3.56 -59.99
CA ALA A 103 9.43 -3.77 -59.51
C ALA A 103 9.90 -2.65 -58.56
N LEU A 104 9.16 -2.35 -57.47
CA LEU A 104 9.23 -1.17 -56.54
C LEU A 104 8.09 -0.12 -56.70
N GLY A 105 7.10 -0.34 -57.58
CA GLY A 105 6.02 0.62 -57.86
C GLY A 105 6.49 1.84 -58.69
N GLU A 106 5.84 3.00 -58.57
CA GLU A 106 6.32 4.29 -59.15
C GLU A 106 7.60 4.84 -58.45
N SER A 107 8.33 3.99 -57.73
CA SER A 107 9.51 4.38 -56.97
C SER A 107 10.76 4.30 -57.83
N ARG A 108 11.68 5.25 -57.64
CA ARG A 108 12.88 5.38 -58.47
C ARG A 108 13.96 4.35 -58.13
N ASP A 109 14.03 3.96 -56.87
CA ASP A 109 15.00 3.03 -56.29
C ASP A 109 14.44 2.44 -54.98
N ALA A 110 15.22 1.56 -54.34
CA ALA A 110 14.83 0.90 -53.10
C ALA A 110 14.66 1.88 -51.93
N GLU A 111 15.41 2.98 -51.89
CA GLU A 111 15.26 4.01 -50.85
C GLU A 111 13.91 4.72 -50.99
N ASP A 112 13.58 5.19 -52.20
CA ASP A 112 12.30 5.81 -52.52
C ASP A 112 11.12 4.85 -52.24
N PHE A 113 11.30 3.55 -52.51
CA PHE A 113 10.30 2.53 -52.18
C PHE A 113 10.10 2.34 -50.68
N ILE A 114 11.17 2.26 -49.89
CA ILE A 114 11.08 2.20 -48.44
C ILE A 114 10.33 3.45 -47.95
N ARG A 115 10.70 4.66 -48.35
CA ARG A 115 10.04 5.90 -47.88
C ARG A 115 8.58 6.05 -48.34
N LYS A 116 8.17 5.39 -49.43
CA LYS A 116 6.77 5.35 -49.91
C LYS A 116 5.97 4.18 -49.35
N SER A 117 6.61 3.19 -48.74
CA SER A 117 5.93 2.06 -48.12
C SER A 117 5.39 2.49 -46.75
N PRO A 118 4.06 2.53 -46.54
CA PRO A 118 3.50 2.92 -45.24
C PRO A 118 3.82 1.92 -44.14
N ASN A 119 4.08 0.66 -44.51
CA ASN A 119 4.30 -0.42 -43.57
C ASN A 119 5.56 -1.22 -43.91
N ILE A 120 6.12 -1.86 -42.89
CA ILE A 120 7.13 -2.91 -42.99
C ILE A 120 6.59 -4.21 -42.36
N SER A 121 7.11 -5.36 -42.79
CA SER A 121 6.85 -6.65 -42.18
C SER A 121 7.91 -6.97 -41.12
N TRP A 122 7.57 -6.84 -39.84
CA TRP A 122 8.43 -7.18 -38.70
C TRP A 122 8.03 -8.56 -38.15
N VAL A 123 8.83 -9.60 -38.41
CA VAL A 123 8.58 -10.98 -37.91
C VAL A 123 7.15 -11.47 -38.25
N GLY A 124 6.70 -11.18 -39.48
CA GLY A 124 5.37 -11.57 -39.96
C GLY A 124 4.22 -10.70 -39.44
N HIS A 125 4.52 -9.55 -38.84
CA HIS A 125 3.56 -8.49 -38.49
C HIS A 125 3.71 -7.29 -39.41
N ILE A 126 2.59 -6.75 -39.88
CA ILE A 126 2.59 -5.46 -40.56
C ILE A 126 2.61 -4.36 -39.49
N THR A 127 3.66 -3.54 -39.50
CA THR A 127 3.83 -2.39 -38.60
C THR A 127 4.12 -1.13 -39.41
N ASP A 128 3.83 0.03 -38.83
CA ASP A 128 4.13 1.32 -39.45
C ASP A 128 5.62 1.41 -39.77
N ASN A 129 5.94 1.92 -40.96
CA ASN A 129 7.30 2.16 -41.37
C ASN A 129 7.79 3.50 -40.81
N PRO A 130 8.83 3.54 -39.95
CA PRO A 130 9.34 4.79 -39.37
C PRO A 130 9.84 5.80 -40.41
N ALA A 131 10.27 5.34 -41.59
CA ALA A 131 10.76 6.20 -42.67
C ALA A 131 9.65 6.68 -43.61
N TYR A 132 8.39 6.28 -43.42
CA TYR A 132 7.31 6.61 -44.34
C TYR A 132 7.07 8.13 -44.42
N GLY A 133 7.06 8.66 -45.65
CA GLY A 133 6.81 10.07 -45.93
C GLY A 133 7.97 11.03 -45.59
N THR A 134 9.11 10.51 -45.14
CA THR A 134 10.34 11.29 -44.92
C THR A 134 10.94 11.74 -46.26
N ALA A 135 11.70 12.85 -46.24
CA ALA A 135 12.35 13.35 -47.45
C ALA A 135 13.50 12.42 -47.90
N LEU A 136 13.78 12.38 -49.20
CA LEU A 136 14.97 11.69 -49.71
C LEU A 136 16.24 12.34 -49.13
N GLY A 137 17.13 11.53 -48.56
CA GLY A 137 18.32 12.02 -47.84
C GLY A 137 18.02 12.70 -46.50
N ASP A 138 16.90 12.37 -45.83
CA ASP A 138 16.62 12.82 -44.47
C ASP A 138 17.74 12.40 -43.51
N ARG A 139 18.33 13.37 -42.82
CA ARG A 139 19.47 13.16 -41.91
C ARG A 139 19.12 12.41 -40.62
N ASN A 140 17.84 12.21 -40.30
CA ASN A 140 17.41 11.49 -39.10
C ASN A 140 16.95 10.05 -39.42
N TYR A 141 16.73 9.75 -40.69
CA TYR A 141 16.27 8.46 -41.20
C TYR A 141 17.16 8.08 -42.40
N GLU A 142 18.35 7.58 -42.10
CA GLU A 142 19.35 7.21 -43.10
C GLU A 142 19.05 5.79 -43.60
N ILE A 143 19.03 5.60 -44.92
CA ILE A 143 18.86 4.27 -45.54
C ILE A 143 20.17 3.90 -46.22
N ARG A 144 20.88 2.92 -45.66
CA ARG A 144 22.19 2.46 -46.16
C ARG A 144 22.04 1.14 -46.89
N ALA A 145 22.70 1.01 -48.04
CA ALA A 145 22.80 -0.27 -48.73
C ALA A 145 23.84 -1.17 -48.03
N PHE A 146 23.39 -2.31 -47.48
CA PHE A 146 24.27 -3.33 -46.94
C PHE A 146 24.74 -4.28 -48.03
N ASP A 147 23.79 -4.79 -48.82
CA ASP A 147 24.03 -5.53 -50.06
C ASP A 147 22.87 -5.24 -51.02
N ALA A 148 23.02 -4.15 -51.80
CA ALA A 148 22.00 -3.73 -52.76
C ALA A 148 21.69 -4.80 -53.82
N ALA A 149 22.65 -5.65 -54.17
CA ALA A 149 22.44 -6.72 -55.15
C ALA A 149 21.50 -7.81 -54.61
N ALA A 150 21.55 -8.05 -53.29
CA ALA A 150 20.63 -8.95 -52.58
C ALA A 150 19.38 -8.25 -52.02
N GLY A 151 19.17 -6.96 -52.32
CA GLY A 151 18.05 -6.17 -51.81
C GLY A 151 18.13 -5.90 -50.30
N LYS A 152 19.32 -5.91 -49.69
CA LYS A 152 19.52 -5.74 -48.24
C LYS A 152 19.94 -4.32 -47.90
N TYR A 153 19.18 -3.69 -47.02
CA TYR A 153 19.35 -2.31 -46.58
C TYR A 153 19.31 -2.23 -45.05
N ASP A 154 19.82 -1.12 -44.50
CA ASP A 154 19.68 -0.73 -43.10
C ASP A 154 18.92 0.59 -43.05
N LEU A 155 17.82 0.61 -42.30
CA LEU A 155 17.15 1.84 -41.89
C LEU A 155 17.73 2.26 -40.52
N ASP A 156 18.60 3.26 -40.54
CA ASP A 156 19.21 3.84 -39.34
C ASP A 156 18.41 5.07 -38.90
N ILE A 157 17.90 5.02 -37.68
CA ILE A 157 17.08 6.08 -37.08
C ILE A 157 17.89 6.78 -36.00
N HIS A 158 18.36 8.00 -36.31
CA HIS A 158 19.13 8.81 -35.40
C HIS A 158 18.21 9.49 -34.38
N LEU A 159 18.25 9.06 -33.12
CA LEU A 159 17.40 9.53 -32.04
C LEU A 159 17.76 10.93 -31.55
N ASP A 160 16.74 11.70 -31.19
CA ASP A 160 16.91 13.00 -30.54
C ASP A 160 17.29 12.81 -29.08
N THR A 161 18.17 13.68 -28.58
CA THR A 161 18.55 13.71 -27.16
C THR A 161 18.43 15.11 -26.59
N TYR A 162 18.29 15.19 -25.27
CA TYR A 162 18.26 16.45 -24.54
C TYR A 162 19.52 17.31 -24.79
N TRP A 163 20.65 16.71 -25.15
CA TRP A 163 21.95 17.37 -25.30
C TRP A 163 22.34 17.67 -26.74
N ASP A 164 21.42 17.55 -27.70
CA ASP A 164 21.76 17.75 -29.12
C ASP A 164 22.28 19.16 -29.42
N ASP A 165 21.92 20.15 -28.58
CA ASP A 165 22.38 21.55 -28.66
C ASP A 165 23.69 21.83 -27.88
N ASP A 166 24.28 20.84 -27.20
CA ASP A 166 25.58 21.00 -26.53
C ASP A 166 26.71 21.21 -27.55
N PRO A 167 27.84 21.86 -27.20
CA PRO A 167 28.91 22.18 -28.14
C PRO A 167 29.54 20.98 -28.88
N ASP A 168 29.46 19.79 -28.29
CA ASP A 168 29.91 18.52 -28.85
C ASP A 168 28.76 17.66 -29.42
N GLY A 169 27.54 18.22 -29.54
CA GLY A 169 26.32 17.49 -29.89
C GLY A 169 25.85 16.51 -28.80
N GLY A 170 26.33 16.70 -27.57
CA GLY A 170 26.03 15.83 -26.43
C GLY A 170 26.80 14.50 -26.46
N LEU A 171 27.82 14.34 -27.32
CA LEU A 171 28.60 13.11 -27.46
C LEU A 171 29.36 12.71 -26.19
N SER A 172 29.63 13.66 -25.29
CA SER A 172 30.18 13.40 -23.96
C SER A 172 29.17 12.83 -22.95
N LYS A 173 27.88 12.75 -23.31
CA LYS A 173 26.79 12.22 -22.47
C LYS A 173 26.26 10.92 -23.06
N HIS A 174 26.02 9.96 -22.19
CA HIS A 174 25.44 8.68 -22.59
C HIS A 174 23.95 8.83 -22.96
N ALA A 175 23.57 8.27 -24.09
CA ALA A 175 22.20 8.13 -24.56
C ALA A 175 22.14 7.01 -25.62
N VAL A 176 20.96 6.44 -25.84
CA VAL A 176 20.72 5.64 -27.04
C VAL A 176 20.61 6.61 -28.22
N ARG A 177 21.51 6.50 -29.19
CA ARG A 177 21.64 7.46 -30.31
C ARG A 177 21.03 6.95 -31.60
N ASP A 178 21.04 5.64 -31.82
CA ASP A 178 20.68 5.05 -33.10
C ASP A 178 19.85 3.79 -32.88
N ILE A 179 18.84 3.59 -33.73
CA ILE A 179 18.11 2.32 -33.86
C ILE A 179 18.25 1.88 -35.30
N VAL A 180 18.89 0.73 -35.50
CA VAL A 180 19.10 0.14 -36.83
C VAL A 180 18.07 -0.96 -37.07
N ILE A 181 17.30 -0.81 -38.14
CA ILE A 181 16.33 -1.82 -38.60
C ILE A 181 16.83 -2.36 -39.95
N PRO A 182 17.41 -3.58 -39.98
CA PRO A 182 17.84 -4.18 -41.22
C PRO A 182 16.63 -4.65 -42.03
N LEU A 183 16.56 -4.28 -43.30
CA LEU A 183 15.46 -4.55 -44.22
C LEU A 183 15.91 -5.41 -45.41
N VAL A 184 15.04 -6.31 -45.84
CA VAL A 184 15.05 -6.99 -47.13
C VAL A 184 13.96 -6.36 -47.99
N VAL A 185 14.38 -5.81 -49.12
CA VAL A 185 13.52 -5.18 -50.12
C VAL A 185 13.57 -6.03 -51.37
N ASP A 186 12.51 -6.79 -51.60
CA ASP A 186 12.32 -7.55 -52.84
C ASP A 186 11.50 -6.73 -53.82
N GLY A 187 12.22 -5.99 -54.66
CA GLY A 187 11.64 -5.21 -55.74
C GLY A 187 11.37 -6.01 -57.01
N ALA A 188 11.33 -7.35 -56.99
CA ALA A 188 11.05 -8.15 -58.19
C ALA A 188 9.58 -8.58 -58.32
N GLU A 189 8.79 -8.45 -57.25
CA GLU A 189 7.40 -8.92 -57.21
C GLU A 189 6.39 -7.83 -56.79
N PRO A 190 5.22 -7.75 -57.44
CA PRO A 190 4.16 -6.82 -57.06
C PRO A 190 3.64 -6.99 -55.63
N GLY A 191 3.36 -5.87 -54.97
CA GLY A 191 2.58 -5.85 -53.73
C GLY A 191 3.34 -6.31 -52.47
N ARG A 192 4.66 -6.54 -52.56
CA ARG A 192 5.49 -6.80 -51.38
C ARG A 192 5.73 -5.52 -50.58
N VAL A 193 5.99 -5.68 -49.28
CA VAL A 193 6.42 -4.61 -48.36
C VAL A 193 7.86 -4.88 -47.92
N PRO A 194 8.64 -3.87 -47.50
CA PRO A 194 9.96 -4.12 -46.90
C PRO A 194 9.82 -5.06 -45.70
N VAL A 195 10.70 -6.06 -45.60
CA VAL A 195 10.66 -7.09 -44.54
C VAL A 195 11.86 -6.92 -43.64
N VAL A 196 11.71 -6.96 -42.32
CA VAL A 196 12.85 -6.90 -41.40
C VAL A 196 13.67 -8.19 -41.52
N ASP A 197 14.97 -8.05 -41.75
CA ASP A 197 15.91 -9.17 -41.82
C ASP A 197 16.20 -9.68 -40.40
N ARG A 198 15.51 -10.77 -40.02
CA ARG A 198 15.55 -11.33 -38.67
C ARG A 198 16.96 -11.75 -38.23
N GLU A 199 17.76 -12.30 -39.14
CA GLU A 199 19.11 -12.79 -38.79
C GLU A 199 20.07 -11.62 -38.53
N ARG A 200 19.90 -10.53 -39.30
CA ARG A 200 20.72 -9.32 -39.15
C ARG A 200 20.28 -8.43 -38.00
N LEU A 201 19.04 -8.54 -37.54
CA LEU A 201 18.49 -7.71 -36.45
C LEU A 201 19.13 -8.00 -35.09
N ILE A 202 19.54 -9.25 -34.84
CA ILE A 202 19.96 -9.71 -33.51
C ILE A 202 21.12 -8.89 -32.92
N PRO A 203 22.25 -8.65 -33.63
CA PRO A 203 23.35 -7.84 -33.10
C PRO A 203 22.94 -6.40 -32.77
N ASP A 204 22.10 -5.77 -33.60
CA ASP A 204 21.65 -4.39 -33.41
C ASP A 204 20.72 -4.27 -32.19
N VAL A 205 19.85 -5.26 -31.95
CA VAL A 205 18.99 -5.30 -30.75
C VAL A 205 19.82 -5.49 -29.48
N TYR A 206 20.85 -6.34 -29.48
CA TYR A 206 21.76 -6.47 -28.33
C TYR A 206 22.57 -5.19 -28.09
N ALA A 207 23.00 -4.51 -29.15
CA ALA A 207 23.69 -3.22 -29.03
C ALA A 207 22.76 -2.14 -28.43
N MET A 208 21.50 -2.08 -28.88
CA MET A 208 20.47 -1.20 -28.33
C MET A 208 20.16 -1.53 -26.87
N LEU A 209 20.05 -2.81 -26.51
CA LEU A 209 19.84 -3.27 -25.14
C LEU A 209 21.01 -2.87 -24.23
N ALA A 210 22.25 -3.02 -24.69
CA ALA A 210 23.43 -2.58 -23.96
C ALA A 210 23.46 -1.06 -23.77
N ALA A 211 23.12 -0.28 -24.81
CA ALA A 211 23.02 1.17 -24.71
C ALA A 211 21.90 1.61 -23.74
N THR A 212 20.77 0.91 -23.76
CA THR A 212 19.64 1.12 -22.84
C THR A 212 20.05 0.84 -21.39
N ALA A 213 20.86 -0.19 -21.16
CA ALA A 213 21.44 -0.53 -19.86
C ALA A 213 22.59 0.39 -19.40
N GLY A 214 22.94 1.43 -20.16
CA GLY A 214 24.01 2.37 -19.79
C GLY A 214 25.44 1.87 -20.09
N ILE A 215 25.63 0.79 -20.86
CA ILE A 215 26.97 0.30 -21.20
C ILE A 215 27.74 1.33 -22.03
N GLY A 216 28.98 1.62 -21.63
CA GLY A 216 29.82 2.70 -22.14
C GLY A 216 29.84 3.93 -21.22
N ASN A 217 28.96 4.01 -20.22
CA ASN A 217 28.85 5.12 -19.28
C ASN A 217 29.54 4.85 -17.93
N THR A 218 29.63 5.90 -17.11
CA THR A 218 29.82 5.78 -15.65
C THR A 218 28.48 5.95 -14.96
N ALA A 219 28.04 4.95 -14.20
CA ALA A 219 26.80 4.98 -13.43
C ALA A 219 26.84 6.07 -12.35
N ILE A 220 25.68 6.45 -11.80
CA ILE A 220 25.58 7.45 -10.73
C ILE A 220 26.34 7.04 -9.46
N THR A 221 26.51 5.74 -9.25
CA THR A 221 27.32 5.14 -8.18
C THR A 221 28.83 5.33 -8.38
N GLY A 222 29.28 5.80 -9.55
CA GLY A 222 30.68 5.97 -9.93
C GLY A 222 31.29 4.75 -10.63
N ASP A 223 30.54 3.66 -10.79
CA ASP A 223 31.01 2.45 -11.45
C ASP A 223 31.08 2.63 -12.97
N LYS A 224 32.17 2.16 -13.59
CA LYS A 224 32.32 2.16 -15.05
C LYS A 224 31.66 0.93 -15.66
N LEU A 225 30.66 1.13 -16.51
CA LEU A 225 29.93 0.08 -17.20
C LEU A 225 30.60 -0.21 -18.54
N ALA A 226 31.53 -1.17 -18.57
CA ALA A 226 32.33 -1.43 -19.79
C ALA A 226 31.68 -2.40 -20.77
N ALA A 227 30.91 -3.38 -20.27
CA ALA A 227 30.26 -4.41 -21.07
C ALA A 227 29.03 -4.96 -20.32
N MET A 228 28.10 -5.57 -21.06
CA MET A 228 26.99 -6.32 -20.46
C MET A 228 27.51 -7.51 -19.62
N PRO A 229 26.85 -7.85 -18.50
CA PRO A 229 27.13 -9.08 -17.76
C PRO A 229 26.99 -10.33 -18.63
N GLU A 230 27.92 -11.27 -18.47
CA GLU A 230 27.89 -12.55 -19.19
C GLU A 230 26.90 -13.52 -18.52
N ILE A 231 26.20 -14.29 -19.35
CA ILE A 231 25.29 -15.36 -18.90
C ILE A 231 26.06 -16.66 -18.77
N THR A 232 25.93 -17.30 -17.62
CA THR A 232 26.53 -18.60 -17.32
C THR A 232 25.47 -19.64 -16.99
N ALA A 233 25.68 -20.90 -17.38
CA ALA A 233 24.74 -21.97 -17.07
C ALA A 233 24.66 -22.21 -15.55
N ALA A 234 23.44 -22.34 -15.03
CA ALA A 234 23.19 -22.57 -13.61
C ALA A 234 22.02 -23.54 -13.40
N GLU A 235 22.10 -24.35 -12.34
CA GLU A 235 21.07 -25.33 -12.01
C GLU A 235 19.76 -24.65 -11.60
N GLY A 236 18.62 -25.14 -12.11
CA GLY A 236 17.30 -24.56 -11.83
C GLY A 236 17.00 -23.24 -12.54
N LYS A 237 17.91 -22.71 -13.37
CA LYS A 237 17.76 -21.45 -14.11
C LYS A 237 17.81 -21.73 -15.61
N PRO A 238 16.65 -21.84 -16.30
CA PRO A 238 16.57 -22.38 -17.66
C PRO A 238 17.40 -21.59 -18.68
N PHE A 239 17.54 -20.27 -18.48
CA PHE A 239 18.30 -19.38 -19.36
C PHE A 239 19.64 -18.92 -18.75
N GLY A 240 20.14 -19.64 -17.75
CA GLY A 240 21.38 -19.29 -17.02
C GLY A 240 21.22 -18.11 -16.06
N GLU A 241 22.35 -17.65 -15.53
CA GLU A 241 22.42 -16.49 -14.62
C GLU A 241 23.50 -15.50 -15.07
N ALA A 242 23.20 -14.21 -14.87
CA ALA A 242 24.12 -13.11 -15.02
C ALA A 242 24.68 -12.71 -13.65
N ARG A 243 25.99 -12.41 -13.57
CA ARG A 243 26.62 -11.87 -12.37
C ARG A 243 27.19 -10.49 -12.64
N ALA A 244 26.81 -9.53 -11.80
CA ALA A 244 27.29 -8.15 -11.87
C ALA A 244 27.67 -7.64 -10.48
N ARG A 245 28.17 -6.41 -10.42
CA ARG A 245 28.51 -5.75 -9.17
C ARG A 245 28.38 -4.24 -9.32
N TYR A 246 28.06 -3.57 -8.23
CA TYR A 246 28.08 -2.11 -8.14
C TYR A 246 28.60 -1.66 -6.78
N THR A 247 29.00 -0.41 -6.68
CA THR A 247 29.38 0.23 -5.42
C THR A 247 28.14 0.86 -4.79
N LEU A 248 27.81 0.53 -3.54
CA LEU A 248 26.73 1.20 -2.81
C LEU A 248 27.20 2.60 -2.40
N SER A 249 27.08 3.57 -3.30
CA SER A 249 27.55 4.94 -3.10
C SER A 249 26.76 5.67 -2.00
N ALA A 250 27.44 6.49 -1.21
CA ALA A 250 26.82 7.37 -0.21
C ALA A 250 25.82 8.37 -0.83
N ASN A 251 25.98 8.67 -2.12
CA ASN A 251 25.12 9.60 -2.84
C ASN A 251 23.92 8.94 -3.51
N LEU A 252 23.86 7.59 -3.58
CA LEU A 252 22.81 6.89 -4.32
C LEU A 252 21.41 7.34 -3.88
N GLY A 253 21.17 7.39 -2.56
CA GLY A 253 19.91 7.86 -1.99
C GLY A 253 19.61 9.32 -2.34
N PHE A 254 20.57 10.23 -2.17
CA PHE A 254 20.40 11.66 -2.44
C PHE A 254 20.17 11.98 -3.93
N ASP A 255 20.92 11.33 -4.83
CA ASP A 255 20.78 11.52 -6.28
C ASP A 255 19.43 10.98 -6.75
N HIS A 256 19.00 9.84 -6.22
CA HIS A 256 17.68 9.23 -6.49
C HIS A 256 16.53 10.09 -5.97
N GLU A 257 16.63 10.55 -4.72
CA GLU A 257 15.68 11.47 -4.11
C GLU A 257 15.52 12.74 -4.95
N THR A 258 16.62 13.32 -5.44
CA THR A 258 16.59 14.53 -6.27
C THR A 258 15.76 14.34 -7.55
N ALA A 259 15.80 13.14 -8.14
CA ALA A 259 15.05 12.82 -9.36
C ALA A 259 13.58 12.44 -9.11
N THR A 260 13.22 11.99 -7.91
CA THR A 260 11.93 11.33 -7.62
C THR A 260 11.10 12.01 -6.53
N ALA A 261 11.74 12.58 -5.50
CA ALA A 261 11.08 13.20 -4.35
C ALA A 261 11.07 14.73 -4.38
N GLY A 262 11.73 15.38 -5.35
CA GLY A 262 11.79 16.84 -5.45
C GLY A 262 10.43 17.56 -5.59
N GLN A 263 9.36 16.82 -5.88
CA GLN A 263 7.98 17.32 -6.00
C GLN A 263 7.10 16.97 -4.79
N LEU A 264 7.66 16.39 -3.72
CA LEU A 264 6.90 16.13 -2.50
C LEU A 264 6.47 17.44 -1.82
N PRO A 265 5.30 17.45 -1.14
CA PRO A 265 4.91 18.53 -0.25
C PRO A 265 5.98 18.86 0.80
N GLN A 266 6.11 20.13 1.16
CA GLN A 266 7.15 20.60 2.11
C GLN A 266 7.02 20.02 3.53
N ASP A 267 5.84 19.50 3.89
CA ASP A 267 5.57 18.86 5.18
C ASP A 267 5.89 17.36 5.18
N LEU A 268 6.38 16.82 4.06
CA LEU A 268 6.92 15.46 3.94
C LEU A 268 8.43 15.52 3.70
N VAL A 269 9.18 14.86 4.57
CA VAL A 269 10.62 14.66 4.43
C VAL A 269 10.86 13.29 3.81
N ALA A 270 11.50 13.24 2.65
CA ALA A 270 11.80 11.99 1.96
C ALA A 270 12.69 11.08 2.81
N SER A 271 12.54 9.76 2.63
CA SER A 271 13.46 8.77 3.18
C SER A 271 14.89 8.96 2.66
N ARG A 272 15.89 8.53 3.44
CA ARG A 272 17.30 8.64 3.03
C ARG A 272 17.61 7.80 1.79
N ILE A 273 16.90 6.68 1.64
CA ILE A 273 16.97 5.85 0.44
C ILE A 273 15.62 5.13 0.25
N ALA A 274 15.01 5.27 -0.93
CA ALA A 274 13.87 4.44 -1.30
C ALA A 274 14.36 3.05 -1.76
N PRO A 275 13.66 1.94 -1.46
CA PRO A 275 14.02 0.62 -1.96
C PRO A 275 14.28 0.60 -3.48
N ASP A 276 13.46 1.31 -4.26
CA ASP A 276 13.58 1.40 -5.73
C ASP A 276 14.91 1.99 -6.22
N ALA A 277 15.66 2.68 -5.35
CA ALA A 277 17.00 3.18 -5.69
C ALA A 277 18.00 2.05 -5.97
N LEU A 278 17.74 0.82 -5.48
CA LEU A 278 18.58 -0.36 -5.73
C LEU A 278 18.40 -0.95 -7.13
N VAL A 279 17.24 -0.72 -7.76
CA VAL A 279 16.95 -1.21 -9.13
C VAL A 279 17.87 -0.56 -10.15
N GLY A 280 18.22 0.70 -9.93
CA GLY A 280 18.99 1.46 -10.91
C GLY A 280 20.35 0.81 -11.27
N PRO A 281 21.21 0.53 -10.29
CA PRO A 281 22.44 -0.23 -10.52
C PRO A 281 22.25 -1.65 -11.06
N ALA A 282 21.04 -2.23 -10.97
CA ALA A 282 20.73 -3.58 -11.39
C ALA A 282 20.36 -3.72 -12.88
N TRP A 283 20.04 -2.63 -13.59
CA TRP A 283 19.62 -2.68 -15.00
C TRP A 283 20.52 -3.50 -15.94
N PRO A 284 21.87 -3.40 -15.89
CA PRO A 284 22.72 -4.25 -16.71
C PRO A 284 22.52 -5.75 -16.46
N ALA A 285 22.27 -6.15 -15.21
CA ALA A 285 22.02 -7.55 -14.86
C ALA A 285 20.60 -7.99 -15.24
N ILE A 286 19.60 -7.11 -15.09
CA ILE A 286 18.21 -7.36 -15.50
C ILE A 286 18.15 -7.56 -17.02
N TYR A 287 18.71 -6.62 -17.79
CA TYR A 287 18.72 -6.70 -19.24
C TYR A 287 19.57 -7.85 -19.78
N ALA A 288 20.66 -8.25 -19.09
CA ALA A 288 21.40 -9.46 -19.46
C ALA A 288 20.53 -10.71 -19.35
N ALA A 289 19.76 -10.85 -18.25
CA ALA A 289 18.83 -11.96 -18.06
C ALA A 289 17.66 -11.91 -19.06
N LEU A 290 17.09 -10.73 -19.34
CA LEU A 290 16.06 -10.58 -20.38
C LEU A 290 16.58 -11.02 -21.75
N GLY A 291 17.82 -10.62 -22.07
CA GLY A 291 18.48 -10.93 -23.33
C GLY A 291 18.88 -12.39 -23.50
N SER A 292 18.85 -13.21 -22.44
CA SER A 292 19.16 -14.65 -22.51
C SER A 292 17.96 -15.53 -22.86
N VAL A 293 16.75 -14.99 -22.77
CA VAL A 293 15.51 -15.74 -23.03
C VAL A 293 15.34 -16.00 -24.52
N MET A 294 15.18 -17.27 -24.89
CA MET A 294 15.06 -17.73 -26.27
C MET A 294 13.68 -18.36 -26.52
N VAL A 295 13.03 -17.96 -27.61
CA VAL A 295 11.77 -18.51 -28.13
C VAL A 295 12.04 -19.16 -29.48
N ASP A 296 11.82 -20.47 -29.60
CA ASP A 296 12.06 -21.24 -30.83
C ASP A 296 13.45 -21.00 -31.46
N GLY A 297 14.47 -20.82 -30.62
CA GLY A 297 15.85 -20.58 -31.07
C GLY A 297 16.18 -19.11 -31.40
N TYR A 298 15.28 -18.17 -31.11
CA TYR A 298 15.47 -16.73 -31.33
C TYR A 298 15.33 -15.92 -30.04
N PRO A 299 16.10 -14.84 -29.84
CA PRO A 299 15.98 -14.01 -28.64
C PRO A 299 14.59 -13.37 -28.52
N VAL A 300 13.99 -13.45 -27.33
CA VAL A 300 12.66 -12.83 -27.09
C VAL A 300 12.70 -11.31 -27.26
N ILE A 301 13.88 -10.70 -27.12
CA ILE A 301 14.13 -9.26 -27.24
C ILE A 301 13.92 -8.68 -28.64
N GLU A 302 13.58 -9.48 -29.66
CA GLU A 302 13.14 -8.97 -30.98
C GLU A 302 11.93 -8.01 -30.90
N GLY A 303 11.14 -8.10 -29.82
CA GLY A 303 10.03 -7.19 -29.50
C GLY A 303 10.37 -6.09 -28.48
N LEU A 304 11.64 -5.86 -28.16
CA LEU A 304 12.08 -4.95 -27.07
C LEU A 304 11.55 -3.53 -27.21
N LEU A 305 11.40 -3.01 -28.43
CA LEU A 305 10.80 -1.69 -28.69
C LEU A 305 9.35 -1.60 -28.21
N ASN A 306 8.63 -2.72 -28.13
CA ASN A 306 7.27 -2.80 -27.64
C ASN A 306 7.16 -3.53 -26.28
N ALA A 307 8.29 -3.70 -25.58
CA ALA A 307 8.29 -4.26 -24.24
C ALA A 307 7.57 -3.33 -23.27
N VAL A 308 6.74 -3.90 -22.40
CA VAL A 308 6.05 -3.17 -21.35
C VAL A 308 6.47 -3.74 -20.02
N HIS A 309 6.97 -2.89 -19.13
CA HIS A 309 7.18 -3.25 -17.74
C HIS A 309 5.79 -3.37 -17.07
N LEU A 310 5.40 -4.59 -16.68
CA LEU A 310 4.11 -4.87 -16.07
C LEU A 310 4.13 -4.56 -14.57
N ASP A 311 5.06 -5.20 -13.87
CA ASP A 311 5.09 -5.27 -12.42
C ASP A 311 6.54 -5.29 -11.94
N HIS A 312 6.78 -4.54 -10.87
CA HIS A 312 8.05 -4.47 -10.16
C HIS A 312 7.84 -4.93 -8.71
N LEU A 313 8.71 -5.79 -8.20
CA LEU A 313 8.72 -6.21 -6.81
C LEU A 313 10.10 -6.00 -6.21
N ILE A 314 10.16 -5.51 -4.98
CA ILE A 314 11.37 -5.48 -4.19
C ILE A 314 11.09 -5.81 -2.72
N GLU A 315 11.91 -6.68 -2.17
CA GLU A 315 11.95 -7.04 -0.75
C GLU A 315 13.31 -6.69 -0.18
N LEU A 316 13.32 -6.01 0.96
CA LEU A 316 14.51 -5.69 1.72
C LEU A 316 14.61 -6.66 2.91
N GLU A 317 15.70 -7.41 2.96
CA GLU A 317 15.99 -8.29 4.10
C GLU A 317 16.42 -7.46 5.32
N THR A 318 17.06 -6.30 5.07
CA THR A 318 17.65 -5.42 6.09
C THR A 318 16.92 -4.07 6.21
N ASP A 319 17.01 -3.40 7.35
CA ASP A 319 16.43 -2.07 7.56
C ASP A 319 17.30 -0.95 6.95
N GLU A 320 16.75 0.27 6.85
CA GLU A 320 17.41 1.42 6.22
C GLU A 320 18.76 1.74 6.90
N GLU A 321 18.85 1.64 8.23
CA GLU A 321 20.06 1.93 9.00
C GLU A 321 21.17 0.92 8.64
N HIS A 322 20.85 -0.37 8.65
CA HIS A 322 21.79 -1.43 8.31
C HIS A 322 22.14 -1.47 6.82
N LEU A 323 21.21 -1.15 5.91
CA LEU A 323 21.52 -0.99 4.49
C LEU A 323 22.58 0.10 4.30
N LEU A 324 22.41 1.24 4.96
CA LEU A 324 23.34 2.36 4.88
C LEU A 324 24.68 2.10 5.58
N HIS A 325 24.79 1.11 6.48
CA HIS A 325 26.07 0.68 7.03
C HIS A 325 27.01 0.07 5.98
N HIS A 326 26.45 -0.49 4.90
CA HIS A 326 27.23 -1.04 3.78
C HIS A 326 27.62 0.02 2.73
N VAL A 327 27.37 1.31 2.99
CA VAL A 327 27.79 2.38 2.09
C VAL A 327 29.30 2.37 1.89
N GLY A 328 29.73 2.43 0.63
CA GLY A 328 31.11 2.32 0.18
C GLY A 328 31.56 0.89 -0.11
N GLU A 329 30.77 -0.12 0.22
CA GLU A 329 31.05 -1.52 -0.12
C GLU A 329 30.63 -1.86 -1.55
N THR A 330 31.23 -2.93 -2.09
CA THR A 330 30.79 -3.54 -3.34
C THR A 330 29.66 -4.52 -3.06
N VAL A 331 28.53 -4.32 -3.73
CA VAL A 331 27.38 -5.22 -3.71
C VAL A 331 27.44 -6.12 -4.94
N ALA A 332 27.32 -7.43 -4.74
CA ALA A 332 27.21 -8.43 -5.79
C ALA A 332 25.75 -8.60 -6.22
N LEU A 333 25.54 -8.72 -7.53
CA LEU A 333 24.24 -8.98 -8.15
C LEU A 333 24.25 -10.36 -8.80
N THR A 334 23.19 -11.13 -8.57
CA THR A 334 22.89 -12.33 -9.35
C THR A 334 21.51 -12.17 -9.97
N SER A 335 21.43 -12.26 -11.29
CA SER A 335 20.19 -12.06 -12.06
C SER A 335 19.88 -13.28 -12.93
N TRP A 336 18.61 -13.66 -13.07
CA TRP A 336 18.19 -14.75 -13.96
C TRP A 336 16.73 -14.61 -14.39
N ALA A 337 16.38 -15.22 -15.51
CA ALA A 337 15.01 -15.29 -16.00
C ALA A 337 14.37 -16.66 -15.68
N GLU A 338 13.08 -16.63 -15.32
CA GLU A 338 12.23 -17.82 -15.32
C GLU A 338 11.84 -18.24 -16.74
N ASP A 339 11.13 -19.36 -16.87
CA ASP A 339 10.48 -19.69 -18.13
C ASP A 339 9.43 -18.62 -18.49
N TYR A 340 9.32 -18.30 -19.78
CA TYR A 340 8.34 -17.32 -20.23
C TYR A 340 6.97 -17.99 -20.42
N PHE A 341 5.90 -17.20 -20.32
CA PHE A 341 4.56 -17.69 -20.64
C PHE A 341 3.79 -16.72 -21.53
N GLU A 342 2.83 -17.22 -22.30
CA GLU A 342 2.01 -16.37 -23.18
C GLU A 342 0.74 -15.88 -22.48
N SER A 343 0.46 -14.59 -22.63
CA SER A 343 -0.75 -13.93 -22.12
C SER A 343 -1.33 -13.00 -23.17
N ALA A 344 -2.59 -12.61 -23.02
CA ALA A 344 -3.26 -11.61 -23.85
C ALA A 344 -2.50 -10.26 -23.94
N SER A 345 -1.55 -9.99 -23.03
CA SER A 345 -0.71 -8.79 -23.03
C SER A 345 0.63 -8.95 -23.76
N GLY A 346 1.01 -10.16 -24.16
CA GLY A 346 2.32 -10.50 -24.72
C GLY A 346 2.95 -11.73 -24.07
N ARG A 347 4.19 -12.02 -24.45
CA ARG A 347 5.02 -13.01 -23.73
C ARG A 347 5.52 -12.37 -22.45
N VAL A 348 5.18 -12.95 -21.31
CA VAL A 348 5.60 -12.46 -20.01
C VAL A 348 6.91 -13.13 -19.64
N VAL A 349 7.92 -12.32 -19.34
CA VAL A 349 9.23 -12.75 -18.87
C VAL A 349 9.41 -12.23 -17.45
N THR A 350 9.62 -13.14 -16.51
CA THR A 350 9.92 -12.83 -15.10
C THR A 350 11.41 -12.93 -14.88
N ILE A 351 12.00 -11.88 -14.31
CA ILE A 351 13.42 -11.76 -14.02
C ILE A 351 13.59 -11.58 -12.52
N HIS A 352 14.53 -12.29 -11.93
CA HIS A 352 14.86 -12.19 -10.51
C HIS A 352 16.26 -11.62 -10.34
N VAL A 353 16.46 -10.76 -9.35
CA VAL A 353 17.77 -10.24 -8.96
C VAL A 353 17.95 -10.34 -7.44
N THR A 354 19.15 -10.71 -7.00
CA THR A 354 19.52 -10.69 -5.59
C THR A 354 20.72 -9.77 -5.35
N HIS A 355 20.64 -8.94 -4.32
CA HIS A 355 21.69 -8.00 -3.90
C HIS A 355 22.40 -8.53 -2.66
N THR A 356 23.70 -8.79 -2.73
CA THR A 356 24.48 -9.35 -1.62
C THR A 356 25.67 -8.45 -1.27
N ALA A 357 25.77 -8.03 0.00
CA ALA A 357 26.89 -7.26 0.51
C ALA A 357 28.22 -8.04 0.47
N ALA A 358 29.33 -7.34 0.68
CA ALA A 358 30.67 -7.94 0.61
C ALA A 358 30.93 -9.03 1.67
N ASP A 359 30.24 -8.96 2.81
CA ASP A 359 30.30 -9.93 3.89
C ASP A 359 29.38 -11.16 3.70
N GLY A 360 28.62 -11.19 2.60
CA GLY A 360 27.66 -12.26 2.29
C GLY A 360 26.23 -11.98 2.79
N THR A 361 25.98 -10.85 3.44
CA THR A 361 24.64 -10.44 3.86
C THR A 361 23.75 -10.19 2.64
N LEU A 362 22.60 -10.86 2.58
CA LEU A 362 21.59 -10.55 1.58
C LEU A 362 20.91 -9.23 1.94
N LEU A 363 20.89 -8.29 0.99
CA LEU A 363 20.34 -6.95 1.19
C LEU A 363 18.91 -6.86 0.64
N ALA A 364 18.70 -7.35 -0.58
CA ALA A 364 17.42 -7.24 -1.28
C ALA A 364 17.19 -8.37 -2.28
N ARG A 365 15.92 -8.67 -2.54
CA ARG A 365 15.42 -9.49 -3.65
C ARG A 365 14.52 -8.64 -4.53
N GLU A 366 14.72 -8.71 -5.83
CA GLU A 366 13.96 -7.95 -6.82
C GLU A 366 13.36 -8.92 -7.84
N THR A 367 12.15 -8.62 -8.28
CA THR A 367 11.51 -9.34 -9.39
C THR A 367 10.91 -8.35 -10.37
N GLU A 368 11.32 -8.45 -11.63
CA GLU A 368 10.85 -7.60 -12.73
C GLU A 368 10.09 -8.43 -13.75
N ARG A 369 8.89 -7.97 -14.14
CA ARG A 369 8.06 -8.66 -15.13
C ARG A 369 7.82 -7.80 -16.36
N PHE A 370 8.25 -8.32 -17.51
CA PHE A 370 8.10 -7.66 -18.80
C PHE A 370 7.10 -8.41 -19.68
N ALA A 371 6.15 -7.69 -20.27
CA ALA A 371 5.36 -8.17 -21.40
C ALA A 371 6.02 -7.76 -22.72
N ILE A 372 6.56 -8.72 -23.44
CA ILE A 372 7.06 -8.52 -24.79
C ILE A 372 5.90 -8.66 -25.77
N ARG A 373 5.44 -7.53 -26.31
CA ARG A 373 4.30 -7.49 -27.23
C ARG A 373 4.70 -8.00 -28.61
N GLY A 374 3.87 -8.89 -29.15
CA GLY A 374 4.05 -9.56 -30.45
C GLY A 374 2.83 -10.43 -30.76
N ARG A 375 2.95 -11.43 -31.65
CA ARG A 375 1.89 -12.44 -31.83
C ARG A 375 1.72 -13.23 -30.53
N VAL A 376 0.51 -13.23 -30.00
CA VAL A 376 0.14 -14.05 -28.84
C VAL A 376 -0.87 -15.10 -29.30
N TYR A 377 -0.72 -16.33 -28.81
CA TYR A 377 -1.66 -17.42 -29.06
C TYR A 377 -2.56 -17.72 -27.85
N SER A 378 -2.56 -16.82 -26.86
CA SER A 378 -3.30 -16.94 -25.59
C SER A 378 -4.22 -15.73 -25.38
N ASP A 379 -5.44 -15.98 -24.92
CA ASP A 379 -6.40 -14.97 -24.45
C ASP A 379 -6.42 -14.84 -22.92
N ALA A 380 -5.60 -15.63 -22.22
CA ALA A 380 -5.47 -15.58 -20.76
C ALA A 380 -4.78 -14.28 -20.31
N LEU A 381 -5.29 -13.65 -19.26
CA LEU A 381 -4.61 -12.49 -18.66
C LEU A 381 -3.30 -12.92 -18.00
N PRO A 382 -2.30 -12.02 -17.90
CA PRO A 382 -1.10 -12.29 -17.11
C PRO A 382 -1.46 -12.70 -15.69
N GLU A 383 -0.72 -13.67 -15.14
CA GLU A 383 -0.86 -14.02 -13.73
C GLU A 383 -0.60 -12.79 -12.85
N THR A 384 -1.35 -12.64 -11.76
CA THR A 384 -1.18 -11.49 -10.87
C THR A 384 0.13 -11.63 -10.10
N ALA A 385 0.93 -10.56 -10.06
CA ALA A 385 2.15 -10.53 -9.24
C ALA A 385 1.80 -10.68 -7.74
N PRO A 386 2.66 -11.35 -6.95
CA PRO A 386 2.51 -11.36 -5.49
C PRO A 386 2.45 -9.94 -4.91
N ASP A 387 1.60 -9.72 -3.91
CA ASP A 387 1.53 -8.44 -3.21
C ASP A 387 2.72 -8.25 -2.25
N ASN A 388 3.05 -7.00 -1.92
CA ASN A 388 4.03 -6.61 -0.89
C ASN A 388 5.45 -7.16 -1.07
N GLY A 389 5.95 -7.27 -2.31
CA GLY A 389 7.29 -7.80 -2.60
C GLY A 389 7.44 -9.29 -2.30
N ASP A 390 6.32 -10.06 -2.30
CA ASP A 390 6.27 -11.46 -1.88
C ASP A 390 6.73 -11.72 -0.42
N TRP A 391 6.78 -10.65 0.39
CA TRP A 391 7.37 -10.66 1.72
C TRP A 391 6.74 -11.72 2.65
N THR A 392 5.43 -11.95 2.55
CA THR A 392 4.73 -12.96 3.36
C THR A 392 5.21 -14.37 3.10
N ALA A 393 5.50 -14.72 1.84
CA ALA A 393 5.99 -16.05 1.48
C ALA A 393 7.46 -16.22 1.88
N LEU A 394 8.27 -15.17 1.70
CA LEU A 394 9.69 -15.16 2.05
C LEU A 394 9.95 -15.26 3.57
N HIS A 395 9.07 -14.66 4.39
CA HIS A 395 9.24 -14.57 5.85
C HIS A 395 8.32 -15.48 6.67
N ASP A 396 7.52 -16.35 6.03
CA ASP A 396 6.49 -17.20 6.68
C ASP A 396 5.58 -16.39 7.62
N ALA A 397 5.16 -15.21 7.14
CA ALA A 397 4.48 -14.20 7.93
C ALA A 397 3.01 -14.04 7.52
N GLU A 398 2.18 -13.63 8.48
CA GLU A 398 0.73 -13.46 8.28
C GLU A 398 0.33 -11.98 8.34
N ILE A 399 -0.40 -11.53 7.31
CA ILE A 399 -1.06 -10.23 7.28
C ILE A 399 -2.53 -10.43 7.62
N ALA A 400 -2.96 -9.86 8.75
CA ALA A 400 -4.37 -9.82 9.11
C ALA A 400 -5.04 -8.59 8.47
N PRO A 401 -6.18 -8.74 7.76
CA PRO A 401 -6.89 -7.60 7.19
C PRO A 401 -7.41 -6.68 8.30
N THR A 402 -7.42 -5.38 8.02
CA THR A 402 -7.98 -4.35 8.91
C THR A 402 -8.98 -3.51 8.14
N VAL A 403 -9.79 -2.71 8.86
CA VAL A 403 -10.60 -1.70 8.17
C VAL A 403 -9.68 -0.68 7.52
N ARG A 404 -9.98 -0.33 6.27
CA ARG A 404 -9.20 0.64 5.50
C ARG A 404 -9.13 1.97 6.23
N ARG A 405 -7.93 2.56 6.24
CA ARG A 405 -7.69 3.87 6.83
C ARG A 405 -6.75 4.67 5.95
N VAL A 406 -7.21 5.83 5.47
CA VAL A 406 -6.38 6.75 4.67
C VAL A 406 -5.33 7.39 5.58
N LEU A 407 -4.06 7.10 5.28
CA LEU A 407 -2.91 7.67 5.99
C LEU A 407 -2.44 8.96 5.32
N ARG A 408 -2.38 8.97 3.98
CA ARG A 408 -1.89 10.11 3.20
C ARG A 408 -2.65 10.26 1.89
N ARG A 409 -2.77 11.51 1.42
CA ARG A 409 -3.18 11.86 0.06
C ARG A 409 -2.32 13.02 -0.41
N VAL A 410 -1.61 12.83 -1.50
CA VAL A 410 -0.65 13.78 -2.07
C VAL A 410 -0.91 13.92 -3.56
N THR A 411 -0.73 15.11 -4.13
CA THR A 411 -0.70 15.30 -5.58
C THR A 411 0.68 15.73 -6.00
N VAL A 412 1.28 15.00 -6.94
CA VAL A 412 2.58 15.31 -7.56
C VAL A 412 2.39 15.62 -9.03
N THR A 413 3.31 16.37 -9.63
CA THR A 413 3.33 16.61 -11.08
C THR A 413 4.47 15.80 -11.68
N ALA A 414 4.17 15.01 -12.71
CA ALA A 414 5.18 14.27 -13.45
C ALA A 414 6.17 15.24 -14.13
N PRO A 415 7.45 14.87 -14.28
CA PRO A 415 8.46 15.76 -14.87
C PRO A 415 8.13 16.11 -16.32
N ALA A 416 8.66 17.27 -16.76
CA ALA A 416 8.54 17.72 -18.15
C ALA A 416 9.49 16.96 -19.11
N ASP A 417 10.48 16.24 -18.57
CA ASP A 417 11.48 15.46 -19.29
C ASP A 417 12.03 14.35 -18.35
N MET A 418 12.44 13.22 -18.93
CA MET A 418 12.89 12.03 -18.18
C MET A 418 14.42 11.91 -18.05
N THR A 419 15.20 12.84 -18.59
CA THR A 419 16.66 12.75 -18.66
C THR A 419 17.31 12.64 -17.27
N ALA A 420 16.81 13.38 -16.29
CA ALA A 420 17.32 13.32 -14.92
C ALA A 420 17.11 11.93 -14.31
N PHE A 421 15.90 11.38 -14.45
CA PHE A 421 15.60 10.04 -13.93
C PHE A 421 16.39 8.97 -14.68
N ALA A 422 16.44 9.00 -16.01
CA ALA A 422 17.21 8.04 -16.83
C ALA A 422 18.69 7.97 -16.43
N ARG A 423 19.29 9.11 -16.08
CA ARG A 423 20.69 9.16 -15.62
C ARG A 423 20.90 8.59 -14.23
N THR A 424 19.93 8.79 -13.34
CA THR A 424 20.01 8.34 -11.95
C THR A 424 19.61 6.88 -11.80
N SER A 425 18.56 6.45 -12.50
CA SER A 425 18.16 5.05 -12.58
C SER A 425 19.15 4.25 -13.43
N GLY A 426 19.74 4.83 -14.47
CA GLY A 426 20.54 4.06 -15.42
C GLY A 426 19.73 3.31 -16.49
N ASP A 427 18.42 3.54 -16.54
CA ASP A 427 17.56 3.11 -17.65
C ASP A 427 17.50 4.21 -18.71
N PHE A 428 18.18 3.98 -19.83
CA PHE A 428 18.25 4.92 -20.95
C PHE A 428 17.29 4.57 -22.08
N ASN A 429 16.21 3.84 -21.80
CA ASN A 429 15.27 3.40 -22.82
C ASN A 429 14.71 4.61 -23.62
N PRO A 430 14.90 4.64 -24.95
CA PRO A 430 14.58 5.80 -25.78
C PRO A 430 13.08 6.11 -25.85
N ILE A 431 12.19 5.19 -25.45
CA ILE A 431 10.75 5.45 -25.34
C ILE A 431 10.43 6.60 -24.35
N HIS A 432 11.32 6.85 -23.39
CA HIS A 432 11.16 7.86 -22.35
C HIS A 432 11.95 9.15 -22.62
N THR A 433 12.99 9.09 -23.44
CA THR A 433 13.95 10.20 -23.62
C THR A 433 13.99 10.77 -25.04
N SER A 434 13.51 10.04 -26.05
CA SER A 434 13.52 10.47 -27.45
C SER A 434 12.11 10.49 -28.04
N VAL A 435 11.76 11.60 -28.71
CA VAL A 435 10.51 11.72 -29.46
C VAL A 435 10.48 10.70 -30.61
N ARG A 436 11.61 10.52 -31.31
CA ARG A 436 11.71 9.53 -32.40
C ARG A 436 11.65 8.10 -31.87
N GLY A 437 12.30 7.81 -30.74
CA GLY A 437 12.21 6.52 -30.05
C GLY A 437 10.78 6.15 -29.65
N ALA A 438 10.06 7.10 -29.06
CA ALA A 438 8.66 6.92 -28.69
C ALA A 438 7.76 6.65 -29.90
N ARG A 439 7.97 7.36 -31.02
CA ARG A 439 7.19 7.19 -32.27
C ARG A 439 7.35 5.81 -32.90
N ILE A 440 8.54 5.23 -32.85
CA ILE A 440 8.78 3.87 -33.34
C ILE A 440 7.90 2.85 -32.59
N SER A 441 7.65 3.12 -31.30
CA SER A 441 6.82 2.29 -30.42
C SER A 441 5.31 2.64 -30.50
N GLY A 442 4.90 3.44 -31.50
CA GLY A 442 3.52 3.86 -31.70
C GLY A 442 3.03 4.98 -30.77
N LEU A 443 3.94 5.66 -30.06
CA LEU A 443 3.60 6.75 -29.14
C LEU A 443 3.76 8.12 -29.80
N LYS A 444 2.95 9.09 -29.39
CA LYS A 444 3.02 10.46 -29.95
C LYS A 444 4.20 11.26 -29.41
N ALA A 445 4.59 10.98 -28.16
CA ALA A 445 5.62 11.66 -27.40
C ALA A 445 6.19 10.70 -26.35
N PRO A 446 7.35 11.02 -25.76
CA PRO A 446 7.91 10.23 -24.66
C PRO A 446 6.98 10.16 -23.45
N LEU A 447 7.05 9.05 -22.73
CA LEU A 447 6.26 8.80 -21.52
C LEU A 447 7.13 8.81 -20.27
N VAL A 448 6.50 9.00 -19.12
CA VAL A 448 7.17 8.88 -17.82
C VAL A 448 7.58 7.43 -17.57
N HIS A 449 8.76 7.23 -16.97
CA HIS A 449 9.19 5.89 -16.54
C HIS A 449 8.24 5.35 -15.48
N GLY A 450 7.80 4.11 -15.61
CA GLY A 450 6.99 3.44 -14.58
C GLY A 450 7.69 3.41 -13.22
N MET A 451 8.99 3.14 -13.23
CA MET A 451 9.85 3.15 -12.03
C MET A 451 9.99 4.53 -11.39
N TRP A 452 9.87 5.62 -12.14
CA TRP A 452 9.84 6.95 -11.53
C TRP A 452 8.61 7.10 -10.64
N LEU A 453 7.42 6.70 -11.13
CA LEU A 453 6.19 6.81 -10.33
C LEU A 453 6.16 5.78 -9.19
N SER A 454 6.76 4.59 -9.37
CA SER A 454 6.98 3.63 -8.28
C SER A 454 7.78 4.27 -7.14
N ALA A 455 8.94 4.86 -7.46
CA ALA A 455 9.80 5.51 -6.49
C ALA A 455 9.12 6.69 -5.79
N VAL A 456 8.38 7.53 -6.54
CA VAL A 456 7.61 8.64 -5.95
C VAL A 456 6.55 8.09 -4.98
N ALA A 457 5.84 7.03 -5.36
CA ALA A 457 4.83 6.40 -4.51
C ALA A 457 5.45 5.77 -3.25
N GLN A 458 6.62 5.14 -3.36
CA GLN A 458 7.40 4.67 -2.20
C GLN A 458 7.78 5.83 -1.28
N HIS A 459 8.29 6.93 -1.83
CA HIS A 459 8.63 8.11 -1.04
C HIS A 459 7.40 8.69 -0.32
N VAL A 460 6.24 8.80 -0.99
CA VAL A 460 4.99 9.25 -0.34
C VAL A 460 4.57 8.30 0.78
N ALA A 461 4.70 6.99 0.59
CA ALA A 461 4.39 6.01 1.62
C ALA A 461 5.37 6.09 2.80
N GLN A 462 6.67 6.21 2.55
CA GLN A 462 7.71 6.08 3.55
C GLN A 462 8.10 7.39 4.23
N ALA A 463 7.91 8.56 3.60
CA ALA A 463 8.35 9.87 4.10
C ALA A 463 7.99 10.14 5.58
N VAL A 464 8.76 10.97 6.26
CA VAL A 464 8.42 11.46 7.61
C VAL A 464 7.50 12.67 7.48
N ASP A 465 6.31 12.62 8.09
CA ASP A 465 5.38 13.75 8.08
C ASP A 465 5.61 14.76 9.23
N ALA A 466 4.89 15.88 9.21
CA ALA A 466 4.97 16.90 10.27
C ALA A 466 4.56 16.41 11.67
N LYS A 467 3.87 15.25 11.77
CA LYS A 467 3.55 14.58 13.04
C LYS A 467 4.58 13.50 13.38
N GLY A 468 5.61 13.34 12.56
CA GLY A 468 6.69 12.37 12.68
C GLY A 468 6.28 10.92 12.39
N ALA A 469 5.16 10.68 11.72
CA ALA A 469 4.84 9.34 11.27
C ALA A 469 5.74 8.94 10.11
N HIS A 470 6.30 7.73 10.19
CA HIS A 470 7.21 7.13 9.22
C HIS A 470 6.82 5.65 9.01
N TYR A 471 6.91 5.16 7.79
CA TYR A 471 6.45 3.82 7.41
C TYR A 471 7.51 3.11 6.59
N GLU A 472 8.61 2.73 7.24
CA GLU A 472 9.74 2.05 6.59
C GLU A 472 9.27 0.79 5.84
N ILE A 473 9.52 0.72 4.54
CA ILE A 473 9.04 -0.37 3.68
C ILE A 473 10.01 -1.55 3.76
N ALA A 474 9.49 -2.74 4.03
CA ALA A 474 10.24 -4.01 3.98
C ALA A 474 9.98 -4.78 2.68
N GLY A 475 8.78 -4.67 2.11
CA GLY A 475 8.41 -5.32 0.86
C GLY A 475 7.46 -4.45 0.06
N TRP A 476 7.65 -4.40 -1.25
CA TRP A 476 6.93 -3.53 -2.17
C TRP A 476 6.62 -4.27 -3.47
N THR A 477 5.37 -4.20 -3.90
CA THR A 477 4.95 -4.58 -5.26
C THR A 477 4.32 -3.37 -5.91
N TYR A 478 4.62 -3.13 -7.18
CA TYR A 478 4.06 -2.04 -7.95
C TYR A 478 3.56 -2.52 -9.31
N ASN A 479 2.26 -2.38 -9.55
CA ASN A 479 1.58 -2.78 -10.78
C ASN A 479 1.28 -1.54 -11.64
N MET A 480 1.59 -1.62 -12.94
CA MET A 480 1.40 -0.54 -13.90
C MET A 480 0.22 -0.86 -14.83
N TYR A 481 -0.88 -0.09 -14.71
CA TYR A 481 -2.10 -0.32 -15.50
C TYR A 481 -2.27 0.66 -16.66
N GLY A 482 -1.74 1.88 -16.52
CA GLY A 482 -1.91 2.96 -17.47
C GLY A 482 -0.61 3.74 -17.72
N MET A 483 -0.52 4.33 -18.90
CA MET A 483 0.59 5.21 -19.27
C MET A 483 0.44 6.58 -18.60
N VAL A 484 1.56 7.15 -18.18
CA VAL A 484 1.63 8.50 -17.58
C VAL A 484 2.38 9.42 -18.54
N GLN A 485 1.75 10.53 -18.93
CA GLN A 485 2.34 11.53 -19.79
C GLN A 485 3.24 12.48 -18.98
N LEU A 486 4.17 13.14 -19.67
CA LEU A 486 4.95 14.23 -19.09
C LEU A 486 4.01 15.34 -18.59
N ASN A 487 4.30 15.93 -17.44
CA ASN A 487 3.49 16.96 -16.77
C ASN A 487 2.10 16.52 -16.27
N ASP A 488 1.74 15.23 -16.33
CA ASP A 488 0.50 14.77 -15.72
C ASP A 488 0.48 15.04 -14.21
N ARG A 489 -0.70 15.38 -13.68
CA ARG A 489 -0.91 15.52 -12.23
C ARG A 489 -1.40 14.21 -11.67
N VAL A 490 -0.61 13.60 -10.80
CA VAL A 490 -0.88 12.29 -10.21
C VAL A 490 -1.28 12.45 -8.75
N GLU A 491 -2.49 12.03 -8.41
CA GLU A 491 -2.93 11.87 -7.02
C GLU A 491 -2.46 10.51 -6.50
N ILE A 492 -1.73 10.51 -5.39
CA ILE A 492 -1.24 9.32 -4.69
C ILE A 492 -1.96 9.24 -3.35
N THR A 493 -2.68 8.15 -3.11
CA THR A 493 -3.35 7.86 -1.83
C THR A 493 -2.68 6.66 -1.17
N VAL A 494 -2.31 6.77 0.11
CA VAL A 494 -1.75 5.70 0.93
C VAL A 494 -2.77 5.29 1.97
N GLU A 495 -3.15 4.01 1.99
CA GLU A 495 -4.13 3.45 2.93
C GLU A 495 -3.54 2.28 3.70
N ARG A 496 -3.79 2.19 5.01
CA ARG A 496 -3.62 0.94 5.75
C ARG A 496 -4.75 0.00 5.34
N VAL A 497 -4.40 -1.19 4.86
CA VAL A 497 -5.36 -2.26 4.50
C VAL A 497 -5.24 -3.49 5.40
N GLY A 498 -4.11 -3.65 6.09
CA GLY A 498 -3.87 -4.76 7.01
C GLY A 498 -2.83 -4.43 8.06
N LYS A 499 -2.60 -5.38 8.95
CA LYS A 499 -1.54 -5.36 9.96
C LYS A 499 -0.70 -6.62 9.85
N VAL A 500 0.60 -6.47 10.03
CA VAL A 500 1.52 -7.60 10.16
C VAL A 500 1.53 -8.02 11.63
N ARG A 501 1.46 -9.33 11.87
CA ARG A 501 1.49 -9.87 13.23
C ARG A 501 2.82 -9.50 13.90
N HIS A 502 2.75 -9.02 15.15
CA HIS A 502 3.90 -8.53 15.90
C HIS A 502 4.51 -7.21 15.38
N GLY A 503 3.77 -6.43 14.60
CA GLY A 503 4.11 -5.06 14.21
C GLY A 503 4.31 -4.90 12.71
N GLY A 504 4.16 -3.67 12.23
CA GLY A 504 4.15 -3.34 10.80
C GLY A 504 2.75 -3.24 10.22
N LEU A 505 2.63 -2.57 9.07
CA LEU A 505 1.38 -2.32 8.37
C LEU A 505 1.43 -2.96 6.99
N ALA A 506 0.29 -3.44 6.51
CA ALA A 506 0.09 -3.67 5.09
C ALA A 506 -0.60 -2.44 4.51
N LEU A 507 0.04 -1.82 3.51
CA LEU A 507 -0.39 -0.60 2.86
C LEU A 507 -0.82 -0.87 1.43
N GLU A 508 -1.80 -0.12 0.96
CA GLU A 508 -2.11 0.02 -0.45
C GLU A 508 -1.87 1.48 -0.86
N VAL A 509 -1.13 1.65 -1.96
CA VAL A 509 -0.81 2.96 -2.53
C VAL A 509 -1.46 3.03 -3.91
N THR A 510 -2.42 3.92 -4.10
CA THR A 510 -3.11 4.07 -5.40
C THR A 510 -2.73 5.38 -6.06
N CYS A 511 -2.29 5.31 -7.32
CA CYS A 511 -2.01 6.48 -8.14
C CYS A 511 -3.14 6.72 -9.14
N ARG A 512 -3.64 7.95 -9.21
CA ARG A 512 -4.74 8.35 -10.09
C ARG A 512 -4.42 9.58 -10.92
N ILE A 513 -4.92 9.59 -12.15
CA ILE A 513 -4.94 10.76 -13.04
C ILE A 513 -6.39 10.96 -13.45
N ASP A 514 -6.94 12.16 -13.23
CA ASP A 514 -8.35 12.49 -13.49
C ASP A 514 -9.35 11.45 -12.91
N GLY A 515 -9.02 10.91 -11.73
CA GLY A 515 -9.81 9.89 -11.03
C GLY A 515 -9.67 8.45 -11.56
N ALA A 516 -8.98 8.24 -12.68
CA ALA A 516 -8.67 6.91 -13.20
C ALA A 516 -7.39 6.35 -12.55
N ILE A 517 -7.40 5.07 -12.16
CA ILE A 517 -6.22 4.41 -11.58
C ILE A 517 -5.23 4.12 -12.71
N VAL A 518 -4.00 4.61 -12.56
CA VAL A 518 -2.90 4.35 -13.50
C VAL A 518 -1.90 3.33 -12.97
N SER A 519 -1.77 3.22 -11.65
CA SER A 519 -0.96 2.20 -11.00
C SER A 519 -1.41 1.94 -9.57
N ARG A 520 -0.98 0.81 -9.02
CA ARG A 520 -1.24 0.39 -7.64
C ARG A 520 0.04 -0.21 -7.06
N GLY A 521 0.45 0.30 -5.90
CA GLY A 521 1.46 -0.30 -5.04
C GLY A 521 0.84 -1.03 -3.86
N THR A 522 1.44 -2.14 -3.44
CA THR A 522 1.17 -2.79 -2.15
C THR A 522 2.47 -2.90 -1.37
N ALA A 523 2.43 -2.60 -0.07
CA ALA A 523 3.62 -2.57 0.77
C ALA A 523 3.42 -3.24 2.12
N VAL A 524 4.45 -3.92 2.60
CA VAL A 524 4.60 -4.26 4.02
C VAL A 524 5.62 -3.33 4.63
N THR A 525 5.27 -2.74 5.78
CA THR A 525 6.18 -1.88 6.55
C THR A 525 6.83 -2.66 7.69
N ARG A 526 8.05 -2.27 8.06
CA ARG A 526 8.66 -2.73 9.31
C ARG A 526 7.85 -2.24 10.51
N ALA A 527 8.00 -2.96 11.61
CA ALA A 527 7.46 -2.53 12.88
C ALA A 527 8.22 -1.30 13.40
N PRO A 528 7.53 -0.29 13.97
CA PRO A 528 8.21 0.86 14.55
C PRO A 528 9.02 0.42 15.78
N ILE A 529 10.11 1.13 16.06
CA ILE A 529 10.90 0.88 17.28
C ILE A 529 10.01 1.24 18.48
N SER A 530 9.57 0.22 19.23
CA SER A 530 8.57 0.42 20.28
C SER A 530 9.06 0.11 21.69
N ALA A 531 8.40 0.72 22.68
CA ALA A 531 8.60 0.45 24.10
C ALA A 531 7.26 0.21 24.81
N PHE A 532 7.12 -0.97 25.43
CA PHE A 532 5.96 -1.29 26.28
C PHE A 532 6.26 -1.01 27.74
N VAL A 533 5.45 -0.15 28.36
CA VAL A 533 5.60 0.21 29.76
C VAL A 533 4.42 -0.21 30.62
N TYR A 534 4.73 -0.64 31.84
CA TYR A 534 3.75 -1.15 32.78
C TYR A 534 3.66 -0.24 34.01
N PRO A 535 2.48 0.32 34.32
CA PRO A 535 2.32 1.22 35.45
C PRO A 535 2.44 0.49 36.79
N GLY A 536 2.84 1.26 37.80
CA GLY A 536 2.91 0.79 39.18
C GLY A 536 1.56 0.86 39.91
N GLN A 537 1.64 0.70 41.23
CA GLN A 537 0.49 0.86 42.13
C GLN A 537 -0.03 2.31 42.17
N GLY A 538 -1.33 2.48 42.46
CA GLY A 538 -1.99 3.78 42.58
C GLY A 538 -3.08 4.03 41.53
N ILE A 539 -3.17 3.18 40.50
CA ILE A 539 -4.19 3.27 39.43
C ILE A 539 -5.42 2.38 39.68
N GLN A 540 -5.34 1.46 40.64
CA GLN A 540 -6.35 0.42 40.85
C GLN A 540 -7.75 0.98 41.08
N LYS A 541 -8.76 0.31 40.52
CA LYS A 541 -10.17 0.67 40.63
C LYS A 541 -11.04 -0.58 40.72
N GLN A 542 -12.15 -0.48 41.45
CA GLN A 542 -13.20 -1.49 41.41
C GLN A 542 -13.70 -1.71 39.97
N GLY A 543 -13.78 -2.98 39.56
CA GLY A 543 -14.22 -3.40 38.24
C GLY A 543 -13.21 -3.20 37.11
N MET A 544 -11.94 -2.90 37.42
CA MET A 544 -10.94 -2.63 36.39
C MET A 544 -10.77 -3.80 35.41
N VAL A 545 -10.92 -3.52 34.10
CA VAL A 545 -10.62 -4.41 32.97
C VAL A 545 -11.39 -5.75 32.99
N LEU A 546 -12.52 -5.82 33.72
CA LEU A 546 -13.37 -7.01 33.71
C LEU A 546 -14.16 -7.14 32.40
N ASP A 547 -14.35 -6.06 31.66
CA ASP A 547 -15.03 -6.02 30.37
C ASP A 547 -14.21 -6.72 29.27
N GLU A 548 -12.88 -6.69 29.33
CA GLU A 548 -12.03 -7.39 28.36
C GLU A 548 -12.21 -8.91 28.36
N ARG A 549 -12.69 -9.49 29.46
CA ARG A 549 -13.03 -10.92 29.56
C ARG A 549 -14.09 -11.35 28.55
N ALA A 550 -14.98 -10.43 28.16
CA ALA A 550 -15.98 -10.68 27.14
C ALA A 550 -15.45 -10.44 25.72
N LYS A 551 -14.38 -9.65 25.58
CA LYS A 551 -13.79 -9.26 24.29
C LYS A 551 -12.71 -10.22 23.80
N SER A 552 -12.04 -10.94 24.69
CA SER A 552 -10.87 -11.79 24.37
C SER A 552 -10.91 -13.12 25.12
N ALA A 553 -10.73 -14.23 24.38
CA ALA A 553 -10.66 -15.55 24.98
C ALA A 553 -9.37 -15.71 25.78
N ALA A 554 -8.26 -15.17 25.27
CA ALA A 554 -6.98 -15.14 25.97
C ALA A 554 -7.05 -14.35 27.29
N ALA A 555 -7.68 -13.17 27.30
CA ALA A 555 -7.88 -12.41 28.53
C ALA A 555 -8.76 -13.16 29.54
N ARG A 556 -9.82 -13.83 29.07
CA ARG A 556 -10.70 -14.66 29.92
C ARG A 556 -9.93 -15.80 30.61
N ASP A 557 -9.09 -16.52 29.87
CA ASP A 557 -8.26 -17.60 30.41
C ASP A 557 -7.34 -17.11 31.53
N VAL A 558 -6.67 -15.96 31.33
CA VAL A 558 -5.82 -15.34 32.36
C VAL A 558 -6.60 -15.11 33.66
N TRP A 559 -7.78 -14.50 33.57
CA TRP A 559 -8.60 -14.23 34.75
C TRP A 559 -9.05 -15.50 35.46
N GLU A 560 -9.40 -16.55 34.72
CA GLU A 560 -9.82 -17.84 35.29
C GLU A 560 -8.66 -18.58 35.96
N ARG A 561 -7.48 -18.57 35.35
CA ARG A 561 -6.26 -19.13 35.94
C ARG A 561 -5.84 -18.37 37.20
N ALA A 562 -5.84 -17.04 37.15
CA ALA A 562 -5.54 -16.19 38.29
C ALA A 562 -6.52 -16.43 39.45
N ASP A 563 -7.82 -16.52 39.19
CA ASP A 563 -8.82 -16.80 40.22
C ASP A 563 -8.68 -18.20 40.83
N ARG A 564 -8.43 -19.21 40.00
CA ARG A 564 -8.19 -20.58 40.47
C ARG A 564 -6.97 -20.65 41.39
N LEU A 565 -5.87 -20.01 41.00
CA LEU A 565 -4.65 -19.97 41.80
C LEU A 565 -4.88 -19.21 43.11
N THR A 566 -5.39 -17.99 43.05
CA THR A 566 -5.59 -17.16 44.25
C THR A 566 -6.52 -17.83 45.25
N ARG A 567 -7.56 -18.56 44.79
CA ARG A 567 -8.43 -19.33 45.67
C ARG A 567 -7.74 -20.52 46.31
N SER A 568 -6.95 -21.26 45.54
CA SER A 568 -6.30 -22.50 46.02
C SER A 568 -5.05 -22.25 46.86
N LYS A 569 -4.27 -21.21 46.55
CA LYS A 569 -2.99 -20.89 47.20
C LYS A 569 -3.09 -19.75 48.21
N LEU A 570 -3.84 -18.70 47.90
CA LEU A 570 -3.90 -17.48 48.73
C LEU A 570 -5.19 -17.37 49.54
N GLY A 571 -6.18 -18.23 49.30
CA GLY A 571 -7.41 -18.30 50.08
C GLY A 571 -8.46 -17.24 49.74
N PHE A 572 -8.40 -16.61 48.56
CA PHE A 572 -9.39 -15.62 48.12
C PHE A 572 -9.64 -15.62 46.60
N SER A 573 -10.77 -15.09 46.16
CA SER A 573 -11.07 -14.91 44.73
C SER A 573 -10.61 -13.52 44.26
N ILE A 574 -9.64 -13.46 43.34
CA ILE A 574 -9.21 -12.19 42.73
C ILE A 574 -10.33 -11.55 41.92
N LEU A 575 -11.18 -12.36 41.25
CA LEU A 575 -12.33 -11.85 40.50
C LEU A 575 -13.34 -11.17 41.41
N ALA A 576 -13.72 -11.80 42.52
CA ALA A 576 -14.65 -11.20 43.48
C ALA A 576 -14.04 -9.94 44.12
N LEU A 577 -12.75 -9.97 44.45
CA LEU A 577 -12.05 -8.82 45.01
C LEU A 577 -12.08 -7.61 44.05
N VAL A 578 -11.73 -7.80 42.78
CA VAL A 578 -11.72 -6.72 41.78
C VAL A 578 -13.13 -6.22 41.49
N ARG A 579 -14.11 -7.11 41.37
CA ARG A 579 -15.50 -6.75 41.09
C ARG A 579 -16.17 -5.98 42.24
N ASP A 580 -16.02 -6.44 43.47
CA ASP A 580 -16.83 -5.99 44.59
C ASP A 580 -16.07 -5.04 45.54
N ASN A 581 -14.74 -5.04 45.51
CA ASN A 581 -13.86 -4.29 46.42
C ASN A 581 -14.31 -4.33 47.90
N PRO A 582 -14.43 -5.53 48.50
CA PRO A 582 -14.93 -5.67 49.87
C PRO A 582 -14.02 -4.95 50.88
N LYS A 583 -14.59 -4.50 52.01
CA LYS A 583 -13.84 -3.83 53.09
C LYS A 583 -13.13 -4.81 54.04
N GLU A 584 -13.60 -6.05 54.07
CA GLU A 584 -13.10 -7.12 54.94
C GLU A 584 -13.16 -8.46 54.21
N LEU A 585 -12.13 -9.29 54.42
CA LEU A 585 -11.98 -10.61 53.82
C LEU A 585 -11.05 -11.46 54.69
N THR A 586 -11.43 -12.71 54.91
CA THR A 586 -10.55 -13.71 55.55
C THR A 586 -9.94 -14.60 54.47
N ALA A 587 -8.61 -14.63 54.40
CA ALA A 587 -7.86 -15.45 53.47
C ALA A 587 -6.76 -16.22 54.22
N ASN A 588 -6.69 -17.55 54.04
CA ASN A 588 -5.75 -18.44 54.74
C ASN A 588 -5.67 -18.24 56.27
N GLY A 589 -6.81 -17.97 56.92
CA GLY A 589 -6.89 -17.77 58.37
C GLY A 589 -6.52 -16.37 58.86
N VAL A 590 -6.09 -15.46 57.97
CA VAL A 590 -5.82 -14.05 58.28
C VAL A 590 -6.99 -13.19 57.81
N THR A 591 -7.50 -12.32 58.68
CA THR A 591 -8.56 -11.37 58.31
C THR A 591 -7.97 -10.01 58.00
N TYR A 592 -8.17 -9.57 56.76
CA TYR A 592 -7.71 -8.27 56.26
C TYR A 592 -8.85 -7.27 56.30
N ARG A 593 -8.55 -6.02 56.68
CA ARG A 593 -9.52 -4.92 56.78
C ARG A 593 -8.94 -3.65 56.19
N HIS A 594 -9.74 -2.93 55.40
CA HIS A 594 -9.40 -1.60 54.92
C HIS A 594 -10.67 -0.73 54.78
N PRO A 595 -10.70 0.50 55.32
CA PRO A 595 -11.91 1.33 55.37
C PRO A 595 -12.49 1.66 53.99
N ASP A 596 -11.63 1.79 52.99
CA ASP A 596 -11.99 2.15 51.61
C ASP A 596 -12.02 0.94 50.65
N GLY A 597 -11.93 -0.28 51.18
CA GLY A 597 -11.91 -1.52 50.41
C GLY A 597 -10.50 -2.11 50.25
N LEU A 598 -10.44 -3.43 50.17
CA LEU A 598 -9.20 -4.22 50.19
C LEU A 598 -8.34 -4.08 48.95
N LEU A 599 -8.87 -3.57 47.83
CA LEU A 599 -8.06 -3.22 46.67
C LEU A 599 -7.03 -2.12 46.97
N ASN A 600 -7.13 -1.41 48.11
CA ASN A 600 -6.15 -0.41 48.54
C ASN A 600 -5.03 -0.99 49.41
N LEU A 601 -5.10 -2.27 49.80
CA LEU A 601 -4.02 -2.94 50.51
C LEU A 601 -3.01 -3.52 49.52
N THR A 602 -1.74 -3.15 49.71
CA THR A 602 -0.61 -3.47 48.83
C THR A 602 -0.60 -4.92 48.33
N GLN A 603 -0.75 -5.91 49.21
CA GLN A 603 -0.72 -7.34 48.83
C GLN A 603 -1.84 -7.74 47.86
N PHE A 604 -2.99 -7.07 47.92
CA PHE A 604 -4.12 -7.33 47.03
C PHE A 604 -4.05 -6.49 45.77
N THR A 605 -3.67 -5.21 45.90
CA THR A 605 -3.46 -4.30 44.76
C THR A 605 -2.46 -4.87 43.77
N GLN A 606 -1.34 -5.41 44.26
CA GLN A 606 -0.28 -5.91 43.40
C GLN A 606 -0.71 -7.13 42.57
N VAL A 607 -1.44 -8.08 43.18
CA VAL A 607 -2.01 -9.25 42.49
C VAL A 607 -3.04 -8.82 41.45
N ALA A 608 -3.88 -7.84 41.79
CA ALA A 608 -4.91 -7.36 40.88
C ALA A 608 -4.32 -6.67 39.65
N LEU A 609 -3.32 -5.80 39.83
CA LEU A 609 -2.63 -5.13 38.72
C LEU A 609 -1.80 -6.09 37.87
N ALA A 610 -1.16 -7.11 38.47
CA ALA A 610 -0.49 -8.17 37.73
C ALA A 610 -1.46 -8.98 36.85
N THR A 611 -2.64 -9.31 37.39
CA THR A 611 -3.68 -10.03 36.63
C THR A 611 -4.17 -9.18 35.45
N VAL A 612 -4.40 -7.89 35.65
CA VAL A 612 -4.77 -6.95 34.58
C VAL A 612 -3.70 -6.88 33.50
N ALA A 613 -2.43 -6.70 33.89
CA ALA A 613 -1.32 -6.66 32.94
C ALA A 613 -1.26 -7.92 32.06
N PHE A 614 -1.38 -9.11 32.66
CA PHE A 614 -1.44 -10.34 31.90
C PHE A 614 -2.64 -10.42 30.96
N ALA A 615 -3.82 -9.99 31.40
CA ALA A 615 -5.03 -10.05 30.59
C ALA A 615 -4.91 -9.14 29.35
N GLN A 616 -4.44 -7.90 29.55
CA GLN A 616 -4.25 -6.94 28.46
C GLN A 616 -3.15 -7.40 27.50
N THR A 617 -2.02 -7.89 28.01
CA THR A 617 -0.92 -8.41 27.17
C THR A 617 -1.31 -9.68 26.42
N ALA A 618 -2.08 -10.57 27.04
CA ALA A 618 -2.61 -11.76 26.37
C ALA A 618 -3.55 -11.38 25.23
N ARG A 619 -4.38 -10.35 25.42
CA ARG A 619 -5.23 -9.80 24.36
C ARG A 619 -4.42 -9.13 23.24
N LEU A 620 -3.38 -8.36 23.57
CA LEU A 620 -2.47 -7.79 22.56
C LEU A 620 -1.86 -8.89 21.70
N ARG A 621 -1.36 -9.97 22.31
CA ARG A 621 -0.81 -11.15 21.63
C ARG A 621 -1.82 -11.88 20.75
N GLU A 622 -3.02 -12.13 21.29
CA GLU A 622 -4.12 -12.76 20.54
C GLU A 622 -4.45 -11.95 19.28
N ALA A 623 -4.40 -10.62 19.38
CA ALA A 623 -4.62 -9.72 18.26
C ALA A 623 -3.37 -9.45 17.40
N GLY A 624 -2.20 -10.01 17.74
CA GLY A 624 -0.93 -9.75 17.05
C GLY A 624 -0.39 -8.32 17.17
N ALA A 625 -0.81 -7.56 18.19
CA ALA A 625 -0.48 -6.14 18.40
C ALA A 625 0.65 -5.92 19.43
N ASP A 626 1.32 -6.98 19.89
CA ASP A 626 2.34 -6.96 20.93
C ASP A 626 3.76 -6.74 20.39
N ILE A 627 3.94 -5.74 19.51
CA ILE A 627 5.13 -5.48 18.67
C ILE A 627 6.39 -6.17 19.19
N TRP A 628 6.98 -7.08 18.41
CA TRP A 628 8.13 -7.87 18.84
C TRP A 628 9.21 -7.93 17.76
N PRO A 629 10.50 -7.69 18.09
CA PRO A 629 11.02 -7.33 19.42
C PRO A 629 10.72 -5.88 19.81
N SER A 630 10.59 -5.61 21.12
CA SER A 630 10.43 -4.25 21.66
C SER A 630 11.16 -4.05 22.98
N TYR A 631 11.49 -2.81 23.29
CA TYR A 631 11.93 -2.44 24.63
C TYR A 631 10.78 -2.59 25.61
N PHE A 632 11.08 -2.88 26.87
CA PHE A 632 10.05 -2.85 27.90
C PHE A 632 10.61 -2.47 29.26
N ALA A 633 9.77 -1.77 30.01
CA ALA A 633 10.07 -1.34 31.35
C ALA A 633 8.79 -1.35 32.19
N GLY A 634 8.91 -1.24 33.49
CA GLY A 634 7.73 -1.06 34.32
C GLY A 634 8.06 -0.30 35.58
N HIS A 635 7.15 0.56 36.02
CA HIS A 635 7.37 1.42 37.16
C HIS A 635 7.10 0.64 38.46
N SER A 636 8.14 0.43 39.27
CA SER A 636 8.04 -0.32 40.53
C SER A 636 7.40 -1.71 40.33
N LEU A 637 6.20 -1.96 40.86
CA LEU A 637 5.44 -3.20 40.63
C LEU A 637 5.35 -3.56 39.14
N GLY A 638 5.18 -2.55 38.27
CA GLY A 638 5.04 -2.76 36.84
C GLY A 638 6.22 -3.50 36.22
N GLU A 639 7.41 -3.47 36.83
CA GLU A 639 8.58 -4.21 36.37
C GLU A 639 8.36 -5.72 36.37
N TYR A 640 7.75 -6.25 37.43
CA TYR A 640 7.36 -7.66 37.48
C TYR A 640 6.31 -7.96 36.42
N ASN A 641 5.35 -7.06 36.23
CA ASN A 641 4.32 -7.21 35.20
C ASN A 641 4.91 -7.23 33.80
N ALA A 642 5.91 -6.37 33.50
CA ALA A 642 6.58 -6.34 32.22
C ALA A 642 7.37 -7.64 31.95
N LEU A 643 8.19 -8.08 32.91
CA LEU A 643 8.96 -9.32 32.81
C LEU A 643 8.07 -10.56 32.67
N SER A 644 6.98 -10.60 33.43
CA SER A 644 6.07 -11.74 33.46
C SER A 644 5.13 -11.76 32.25
N SER A 645 4.37 -10.68 32.03
CA SER A 645 3.36 -10.65 30.96
C SER A 645 3.96 -10.39 29.59
N PHE A 646 4.88 -9.42 29.41
CA PHE A 646 5.44 -9.05 28.09
C PHE A 646 6.64 -9.89 27.67
N ALA A 647 7.62 -10.09 28.55
CA ALA A 647 8.78 -10.92 28.21
C ALA A 647 8.47 -12.42 28.33
N GLY A 648 7.43 -12.79 29.10
CA GLY A 648 7.04 -14.19 29.29
C GLY A 648 8.00 -15.00 30.15
N VAL A 649 8.92 -14.36 30.88
CA VAL A 649 9.98 -15.05 31.64
C VAL A 649 9.55 -15.53 33.03
N ILE A 650 8.43 -15.01 33.55
CA ILE A 650 7.83 -15.45 34.82
C ILE A 650 6.37 -15.83 34.53
N PRO A 651 5.96 -17.09 34.78
CA PRO A 651 4.57 -17.51 34.60
C PRO A 651 3.59 -16.71 35.45
N LEU A 652 2.34 -16.61 34.98
CA LEU A 652 1.25 -15.94 35.69
C LEU A 652 1.17 -16.43 37.14
N GLU A 653 1.14 -17.75 37.32
CA GLU A 653 0.98 -18.37 38.64
C GLU A 653 2.09 -17.97 39.61
N THR A 654 3.33 -18.02 39.13
CA THR A 654 4.51 -17.62 39.90
C THR A 654 4.47 -16.13 40.27
N VAL A 655 4.14 -15.25 39.32
CA VAL A 655 4.17 -13.80 39.60
C VAL A 655 3.09 -13.40 40.60
N LEU A 656 1.91 -14.02 40.57
CA LEU A 656 0.83 -13.68 41.50
C LEU A 656 1.19 -14.04 42.95
N GLU A 657 1.80 -15.22 43.16
CA GLU A 657 2.35 -15.57 44.47
C GLU A 657 3.48 -14.61 44.87
N LEU A 658 4.40 -14.32 43.94
CA LEU A 658 5.56 -13.46 44.20
C LEU A 658 5.16 -12.04 44.61
N VAL A 659 4.23 -11.40 43.89
CA VAL A 659 3.80 -10.03 44.20
C VAL A 659 2.92 -9.96 45.44
N PHE A 660 2.16 -11.02 45.76
CA PHE A 660 1.45 -11.12 47.04
C PHE A 660 2.42 -11.19 48.22
N HIS A 661 3.46 -12.03 48.10
CA HIS A 661 4.54 -12.13 49.09
C HIS A 661 5.30 -10.81 49.21
N ARG A 662 5.65 -10.17 48.08
CA ARG A 662 6.29 -8.85 48.05
C ARG A 662 5.50 -7.83 48.85
N GLY A 663 4.20 -7.69 48.56
CA GLY A 663 3.32 -6.77 49.30
C GLY A 663 3.23 -7.10 50.81
N SER A 664 3.21 -8.38 51.16
CA SER A 664 3.14 -8.84 52.56
C SER A 664 4.44 -8.58 53.33
N THR A 665 5.60 -8.90 52.76
CA THR A 665 6.93 -8.64 53.36
C THR A 665 7.13 -7.15 53.59
N MET A 666 6.79 -6.30 52.62
CA MET A 666 6.87 -4.84 52.80
C MET A 666 6.00 -4.35 53.95
N HIS A 667 4.83 -4.95 54.15
CA HIS A 667 3.90 -4.54 55.20
C HIS A 667 4.42 -4.89 56.61
N HIS A 668 5.09 -6.02 56.78
CA HIS A 668 5.59 -6.51 58.07
C HIS A 668 6.91 -5.87 58.52
N LEU A 669 7.73 -5.35 57.60
CA LEU A 669 9.02 -4.73 57.92
C LEU A 669 8.90 -3.39 58.66
N ILE A 670 7.72 -2.77 58.63
CA ILE A 670 7.48 -1.47 59.25
C ILE A 670 6.69 -1.62 60.55
N PRO A 671 7.19 -1.09 61.68
CA PRO A 671 6.46 -1.07 62.93
C PRO A 671 5.13 -0.32 62.81
N ARG A 672 4.07 -0.90 63.39
CA ARG A 672 2.71 -0.34 63.39
C ARG A 672 2.21 -0.16 64.82
N ASP A 673 1.36 0.85 65.02
CA ASP A 673 0.69 1.07 66.30
C ASP A 673 -0.46 0.07 66.54
N ALA A 674 -1.11 0.15 67.71
CA ALA A 674 -2.23 -0.72 68.07
C ALA A 674 -3.46 -0.59 67.14
N GLN A 675 -3.52 0.46 66.32
CA GLN A 675 -4.55 0.69 65.32
C GLN A 675 -4.08 0.31 63.90
N GLY A 676 -2.90 -0.31 63.78
CA GLY A 676 -2.32 -0.76 62.51
C GLY A 676 -1.68 0.34 61.66
N ARG A 677 -1.49 1.55 62.20
CA ARG A 677 -0.94 2.70 61.47
C ARG A 677 0.58 2.74 61.58
N SER A 678 1.26 3.13 60.51
CA SER A 678 2.70 3.41 60.53
C SER A 678 3.00 4.90 60.76
N ASN A 679 4.21 5.21 61.24
CA ASN A 679 4.75 6.58 61.34
C ASN A 679 5.23 7.14 59.97
N TYR A 680 5.02 6.42 58.87
CA TYR A 680 5.56 6.76 57.56
C TYR A 680 4.45 7.08 56.56
N ARG A 681 4.73 7.97 55.63
CA ARG A 681 3.87 8.29 54.47
C ARG A 681 4.75 8.57 53.25
N MET A 682 4.08 8.88 52.14
CA MET A 682 4.73 9.37 50.92
C MET A 682 4.04 10.64 50.45
N GLY A 683 4.79 11.55 49.85
CA GLY A 683 4.26 12.75 49.21
C GLY A 683 4.89 13.00 47.85
N ALA A 684 4.16 13.66 46.96
CA ALA A 684 4.64 14.13 45.67
C ALA A 684 5.17 15.57 45.81
N LEU A 685 6.43 15.78 45.42
CA LEU A 685 7.14 17.05 45.42
C LEU A 685 7.31 17.56 43.98
N ARG A 686 7.08 18.86 43.77
CA ARG A 686 7.20 19.57 42.49
C ARG A 686 8.23 20.69 42.60
N PRO A 687 9.53 20.40 42.39
CA PRO A 687 10.61 21.35 42.69
C PRO A 687 10.63 22.58 41.78
N ASN A 688 10.13 22.46 40.54
CA ASN A 688 9.91 23.61 39.66
C ASN A 688 8.97 24.68 40.21
N GLN A 689 8.13 24.39 41.21
CA GLN A 689 7.24 25.39 41.81
C GLN A 689 7.95 26.28 42.83
N PHE A 690 9.22 26.01 43.15
CA PHE A 690 10.00 26.82 44.08
C PHE A 690 11.46 27.00 43.64
N GLY A 691 11.71 26.94 42.33
CA GLY A 691 13.00 27.31 41.74
C GLY A 691 14.12 26.29 41.90
N VAL A 692 13.83 25.02 42.23
CA VAL A 692 14.82 23.94 42.28
C VAL A 692 14.73 23.09 41.02
N GLY A 693 15.84 22.96 40.30
CA GLY A 693 15.97 22.08 39.12
C GLY A 693 16.18 20.61 39.51
N ASP A 694 16.26 19.74 38.49
CA ASP A 694 16.50 18.29 38.68
C ASP A 694 17.79 18.03 39.48
N ASP A 695 18.90 18.64 39.09
CA ASP A 695 20.22 18.45 39.73
C ASP A 695 20.25 18.80 41.23
N GLY A 696 19.37 19.72 41.67
CA GLY A 696 19.33 20.23 43.05
C GLY A 696 18.29 19.55 43.96
N VAL A 697 17.39 18.72 43.43
CA VAL A 697 16.26 18.20 44.21
C VAL A 697 16.70 17.23 45.32
N ARG A 698 17.73 16.41 45.05
CA ARG A 698 18.27 15.46 46.02
C ARG A 698 18.87 16.20 47.21
N GLU A 699 19.77 17.15 46.94
CA GLU A 699 20.41 17.99 47.97
C GLU A 699 19.37 18.76 48.77
N TYR A 700 18.30 19.23 48.12
CA TYR A 700 17.19 19.90 48.78
C TYR A 700 16.49 18.98 49.80
N VAL A 701 16.05 17.79 49.39
CA VAL A 701 15.36 16.85 50.30
C VAL A 701 16.27 16.41 51.45
N GLU A 702 17.56 16.16 51.16
CA GLU A 702 18.56 15.82 52.17
C GLU A 702 18.79 16.96 53.17
N SER A 703 18.79 18.22 52.72
CA SER A 703 18.93 19.38 53.60
C SER A 703 17.77 19.50 54.59
N VAL A 704 16.53 19.23 54.12
CA VAL A 704 15.33 19.25 54.98
C VAL A 704 15.34 18.07 55.95
N ALA A 705 15.76 16.88 55.49
CA ALA A 705 15.95 15.71 56.35
C ALA A 705 16.92 16.02 57.49
N LYS A 706 18.09 16.60 57.16
CA LYS A 706 19.12 16.97 58.13
C LYS A 706 18.65 18.06 59.09
N ALA A 707 17.96 19.08 58.60
CA ALA A 707 17.45 20.19 59.43
C ALA A 707 16.34 19.76 60.39
N SER A 708 15.47 18.84 59.97
CA SER A 708 14.39 18.30 60.80
C SER A 708 14.84 17.17 61.74
N GLY A 709 15.96 16.50 61.43
CA GLY A 709 16.39 15.29 62.13
C GLY A 709 15.52 14.06 61.82
N GLU A 710 14.62 14.18 60.83
CA GLU A 710 13.63 13.17 60.46
C GLU A 710 14.03 12.43 59.18
N PHE A 711 13.48 11.25 58.97
CA PHE A 711 13.73 10.47 57.76
C PHE A 711 12.94 11.03 56.57
N LEU A 712 13.64 11.38 55.49
CA LEU A 712 13.11 11.76 54.18
C LEU A 712 14.03 11.24 53.07
N GLN A 713 13.49 10.56 52.07
CA GLN A 713 14.22 10.11 50.89
C GLN A 713 13.35 10.21 49.64
N ILE A 714 13.96 10.60 48.52
CA ILE A 714 13.33 10.48 47.21
C ILE A 714 13.27 9.00 46.85
N VAL A 715 12.08 8.51 46.54
CA VAL A 715 11.79 7.09 46.29
C VAL A 715 11.33 6.82 44.86
N ASN A 716 10.84 7.85 44.16
CA ASN A 716 10.59 7.79 42.72
C ASN A 716 11.00 9.09 42.04
N TYR A 717 11.89 8.97 41.07
CA TYR A 717 12.29 10.00 40.13
C TYR A 717 11.35 9.90 38.90
N ASN A 718 10.22 10.63 38.89
CA ASN A 718 9.15 10.39 37.90
C ASN A 718 9.19 11.31 36.67
N LEU A 719 9.47 12.60 36.85
CA LEU A 719 9.53 13.59 35.76
C LEU A 719 10.54 14.69 36.12
N ALA A 720 11.53 14.88 35.25
CA ALA A 720 12.65 15.80 35.46
C ALA A 720 12.17 17.21 35.80
N GLY A 721 12.68 17.74 36.91
CA GLY A 721 12.34 19.07 37.46
C GLY A 721 10.91 19.24 37.96
N ALA A 722 10.00 18.28 37.75
CA ALA A 722 8.56 18.53 37.92
C ALA A 722 7.84 17.58 38.89
N GLN A 723 8.25 16.31 39.00
CA GLN A 723 7.54 15.34 39.86
C GLN A 723 8.48 14.30 40.48
N TYR A 724 8.61 14.34 41.81
CA TYR A 724 9.39 13.39 42.61
C TYR A 724 8.52 12.86 43.75
N ALA A 725 8.57 11.56 44.02
CA ALA A 725 7.93 11.01 45.21
C ALA A 725 8.95 10.95 46.35
N VAL A 726 8.58 11.49 47.52
CA VAL A 726 9.40 11.50 48.73
C VAL A 726 8.69 10.68 49.80
N ALA A 727 9.35 9.65 50.30
CA ALA A 727 8.89 8.91 51.48
C ALA A 727 9.58 9.45 52.73
N GLY A 728 8.86 9.47 53.84
CA GLY A 728 9.40 9.97 55.09
C GLY A 728 8.55 9.66 56.30
N THR A 729 9.04 10.03 57.49
CA THR A 729 8.18 10.07 58.67
C THR A 729 7.10 11.14 58.50
N ILE A 730 5.99 11.01 59.22
CA ILE A 730 4.91 12.01 59.20
C ILE A 730 5.46 13.39 59.61
N ALA A 731 6.38 13.45 60.57
CA ALA A 731 7.04 14.67 60.99
C ALA A 731 7.97 15.23 59.90
N GLY A 732 8.79 14.39 59.26
CA GLY A 732 9.65 14.81 58.15
C GLY A 732 8.86 15.36 56.97
N LEU A 733 7.77 14.70 56.56
CA LEU A 733 6.94 15.17 55.44
C LEU A 733 6.22 16.49 55.77
N LYS A 734 5.84 16.72 57.03
CA LYS A 734 5.34 18.03 57.48
C LYS A 734 6.42 19.11 57.40
N ALA A 735 7.67 18.80 57.77
CA ALA A 735 8.79 19.72 57.63
C ALA A 735 9.06 20.05 56.16
N LEU A 736 9.04 19.05 55.28
CA LEU A 736 9.15 19.23 53.83
C LEU A 736 7.99 20.06 53.26
N GLN A 737 6.76 19.80 53.68
CA GLN A 737 5.60 20.59 53.26
C GLN A 737 5.72 22.05 53.71
N ALA A 738 6.15 22.31 54.95
CA ALA A 738 6.31 23.66 55.48
C ALA A 738 7.44 24.42 54.77
N ASP A 739 8.61 23.80 54.59
CA ASP A 739 9.72 24.45 53.90
C ASP A 739 9.42 24.69 52.41
N SER A 740 8.85 23.70 51.72
CA SER A 740 8.45 23.87 50.31
C SER A 740 7.36 24.95 50.16
N ALA A 741 6.38 25.03 51.07
CA ALA A 741 5.37 26.10 51.05
C ALA A 741 5.98 27.49 51.27
N ARG A 742 6.97 27.62 52.18
CA ARG A 742 7.71 28.87 52.39
C ARG A 742 8.45 29.29 51.12
N ARG A 743 9.19 28.37 50.49
CA ARG A 743 9.93 28.65 49.25
C ARG A 743 8.99 28.94 48.07
N VAL A 744 7.84 28.28 47.99
CA VAL A 744 6.79 28.59 47.01
C VAL A 744 6.29 30.02 47.18
N ALA A 745 6.08 30.49 48.42
CA ALA A 745 5.65 31.87 48.69
C ALA A 745 6.74 32.89 48.30
N GLU A 746 8.01 32.55 48.47
CA GLU A 746 9.16 33.38 48.05
C GLU A 746 9.33 33.41 46.52
N TYR A 747 9.10 32.27 45.85
CA TYR A 747 9.28 32.09 44.42
C TYR A 747 8.06 32.51 43.58
N GLY A 748 6.86 32.49 44.17
CA GLY A 748 5.59 32.80 43.49
C GLY A 748 4.95 31.61 42.74
N GLY A 749 5.23 30.37 43.15
CA GLY A 749 4.72 29.16 42.49
C GLY A 749 3.36 28.64 43.01
N LYS A 750 2.91 27.49 42.49
CA LYS A 750 1.75 26.75 43.02
C LYS A 750 2.17 25.83 44.18
N PRO A 751 1.24 25.31 45.00
CA PRO A 751 1.57 24.34 46.05
C PRO A 751 2.44 23.19 45.51
N ALA A 752 3.63 23.04 46.11
CA ALA A 752 4.68 22.17 45.60
C ALA A 752 4.69 20.77 46.22
N PHE A 753 3.91 20.53 47.28
CA PHE A 753 3.89 19.26 47.99
C PHE A 753 2.46 18.78 48.25
N MET A 754 2.22 17.49 48.00
CA MET A 754 0.95 16.83 48.26
C MET A 754 1.18 15.44 48.85
N LEU A 755 0.47 15.08 49.91
CA LEU A 755 0.51 13.72 50.46
C LEU A 755 -0.20 12.73 49.52
N VAL A 756 0.39 11.55 49.35
CA VAL A 756 -0.20 10.45 48.57
C VAL A 756 -1.13 9.64 49.49
N PRO A 757 -2.44 9.57 49.20
CA PRO A 757 -3.38 8.81 50.02
C PRO A 757 -3.08 7.30 50.03
N GLY A 758 -3.42 6.63 51.13
CA GLY A 758 -3.40 5.16 51.22
C GLY A 758 -2.02 4.50 51.38
N ILE A 759 -0.91 5.24 51.22
CA ILE A 759 0.43 4.68 51.31
C ILE A 759 1.04 4.96 52.69
N ASP A 760 1.27 3.90 53.46
CA ASP A 760 1.89 3.94 54.78
C ASP A 760 3.23 3.15 54.85
N VAL A 761 3.64 2.64 53.69
CA VAL A 761 4.92 2.05 53.28
C VAL A 761 6.03 3.03 52.85
N PRO A 762 7.23 3.23 53.47
CA PRO A 762 8.30 3.99 52.82
C PRO A 762 9.03 3.12 51.76
N PHE A 763 8.31 2.77 50.70
CA PHE A 763 8.79 1.93 49.59
C PHE A 763 10.03 2.50 48.93
N HIS A 764 10.89 1.65 48.35
CA HIS A 764 12.08 2.06 47.58
C HIS A 764 13.09 2.90 48.39
N SER A 765 13.14 2.70 49.70
CA SER A 765 13.97 3.47 50.61
C SER A 765 14.92 2.58 51.39
N THR A 766 15.96 3.19 51.98
CA THR A 766 17.00 2.44 52.70
C THR A 766 16.48 1.69 53.93
N LEU A 767 15.29 2.06 54.45
CA LEU A 767 14.64 1.37 55.56
C LEU A 767 14.27 -0.08 55.21
N LEU A 768 14.02 -0.38 53.94
CA LEU A 768 13.61 -1.70 53.49
C LEU A 768 14.78 -2.64 53.16
N ARG A 769 16.04 -2.17 53.24
CA ARG A 769 17.23 -2.99 52.92
C ARG A 769 17.33 -4.27 53.76
N LYS A 770 16.82 -4.27 54.99
CA LYS A 770 16.81 -5.44 55.87
C LYS A 770 15.95 -6.59 55.33
N GLY A 771 14.96 -6.30 54.48
CA GLY A 771 14.10 -7.30 53.86
C GLY A 771 14.62 -7.89 52.54
N VAL A 772 15.71 -7.32 51.99
CA VAL A 772 16.26 -7.76 50.68
C VAL A 772 16.69 -9.23 50.70
N PRO A 773 17.40 -9.76 51.73
CA PRO A 773 17.77 -11.17 51.75
C PRO A 773 16.57 -12.12 51.74
N GLU A 774 15.55 -11.87 52.57
CA GLU A 774 14.34 -12.70 52.63
C GLU A 774 13.59 -12.71 51.30
N PHE A 775 13.44 -11.53 50.67
CA PHE A 775 12.75 -11.42 49.39
C PHE A 775 13.55 -12.04 48.24
N ARG A 776 14.89 -11.94 48.28
CA ARG A 776 15.79 -12.61 47.35
C ARG A 776 15.69 -14.14 47.42
N ASP A 777 15.69 -14.71 48.61
CA ASP A 777 15.55 -16.16 48.77
C ASP A 777 14.20 -16.64 48.22
N LYS A 778 13.16 -15.81 48.37
CA LYS A 778 11.84 -16.08 47.79
C LYS A 778 11.82 -15.96 46.27
N LEU A 779 12.52 -14.98 45.70
CA LEU A 779 12.74 -14.88 44.24
C LEU A 779 13.45 -16.12 43.72
N ASP A 780 14.56 -16.53 44.36
CA ASP A 780 15.34 -17.70 43.94
C ASP A 780 14.53 -19.00 44.07
N ALA A 781 13.60 -19.10 45.03
CA ALA A 781 12.72 -20.26 45.18
C ALA A 781 11.55 -20.30 44.18
N LEU A 782 11.06 -19.14 43.71
CA LEU A 782 9.85 -19.05 42.88
C LEU A 782 10.13 -18.89 41.39
N LEU A 783 11.19 -18.16 41.02
CA LEU A 783 11.52 -17.93 39.61
C LEU A 783 11.80 -19.27 38.90
N PRO A 784 11.35 -19.46 37.65
CA PRO A 784 11.55 -20.70 36.89
C PRO A 784 13.00 -21.16 36.86
N ALA A 785 13.23 -22.47 36.77
CA ALA A 785 14.58 -23.02 36.70
C ALA A 785 15.33 -22.57 35.44
N GLU A 786 14.62 -22.49 34.32
CA GLU A 786 15.15 -22.03 33.03
C GLU A 786 14.43 -20.78 32.57
N ILE A 787 15.20 -19.77 32.16
CA ILE A 787 14.72 -18.50 31.59
C ILE A 787 15.55 -18.17 30.35
N ASP A 788 14.89 -17.78 29.26
CA ASP A 788 15.55 -17.29 28.05
C ASP A 788 16.01 -15.83 28.24
N TYR A 789 17.16 -15.63 28.88
CA TYR A 789 17.70 -14.29 29.15
C TYR A 789 18.11 -13.57 27.85
N ARG A 790 18.81 -14.25 26.94
CA ARG A 790 19.32 -13.64 25.71
C ARG A 790 18.20 -13.34 24.71
N GLY A 791 17.30 -14.29 24.50
CA GLY A 791 16.21 -14.15 23.54
C GLY A 791 15.06 -13.28 24.03
N ARG A 792 14.90 -13.06 25.36
CA ARG A 792 13.80 -12.21 25.89
C ARG A 792 14.22 -10.93 26.61
N LEU A 793 15.37 -10.88 27.29
CA LEU A 793 15.72 -9.75 28.18
C LEU A 793 16.88 -8.89 27.65
N VAL A 794 17.95 -9.51 27.15
CA VAL A 794 19.17 -8.80 26.75
C VAL A 794 18.86 -7.76 25.67
N GLY A 795 19.32 -6.53 25.91
CA GLY A 795 19.10 -5.38 25.02
C GLY A 795 17.68 -4.81 25.02
N ARG A 796 16.74 -5.35 25.83
CA ARG A 796 15.31 -4.98 25.76
C ARG A 796 14.70 -4.58 27.11
N TYR A 797 14.99 -5.34 28.16
CA TYR A 797 14.50 -5.07 29.51
C TYR A 797 15.24 -3.88 30.12
N ILE A 798 14.51 -2.86 30.58
CA ILE A 798 15.12 -1.72 31.29
C ILE A 798 14.74 -1.79 32.78
N PRO A 799 15.63 -2.28 33.67
CA PRO A 799 15.39 -2.33 35.11
C PRO A 799 15.32 -0.95 35.77
N ASN A 800 14.46 -0.82 36.79
CA ASN A 800 14.32 0.41 37.55
C ASN A 800 15.60 0.81 38.31
N LEU A 801 16.42 -0.17 38.68
CA LEU A 801 17.58 0.02 39.54
C LEU A 801 18.72 0.78 38.85
N VAL A 802 19.00 0.44 37.59
CA VAL A 802 20.15 0.97 36.83
C VAL A 802 19.76 1.75 35.56
N ALA A 803 18.49 1.68 35.13
CA ALA A 803 17.94 2.46 34.02
C ALA A 803 18.69 2.39 32.68
N CYS A 804 19.36 1.26 32.39
CA CYS A 804 19.93 0.94 31.08
C CYS A 804 19.46 -0.44 30.61
N PRO A 805 19.54 -0.80 29.32
CA PRO A 805 19.12 -2.11 28.84
C PRO A 805 19.87 -3.23 29.56
N PHE A 806 19.16 -4.31 29.88
CA PHE A 806 19.73 -5.48 30.54
C PHE A 806 20.79 -6.12 29.65
N GLU A 807 21.94 -6.42 30.24
CA GLU A 807 23.04 -7.09 29.56
C GLU A 807 23.66 -8.12 30.50
N MET A 808 24.26 -9.16 29.93
CA MET A 808 24.97 -10.20 30.66
C MET A 808 26.49 -9.96 30.59
N THR A 809 26.91 -8.77 31.03
CA THR A 809 28.27 -8.24 30.91
C THR A 809 28.82 -7.78 32.27
N ARG A 810 30.15 -7.67 32.39
CA ARG A 810 30.80 -7.18 33.62
C ARG A 810 30.45 -5.72 33.87
N GLU A 811 30.38 -4.95 32.78
CA GLU A 811 30.06 -3.53 32.74
C GLU A 811 28.66 -3.29 33.31
N PHE A 812 27.68 -4.11 32.91
CA PHE A 812 26.33 -4.04 33.45
C PHE A 812 26.26 -4.45 34.93
N ALA A 813 26.98 -5.51 35.33
CA ALA A 813 27.06 -5.91 36.73
C ALA A 813 27.69 -4.82 37.62
N ALA A 814 28.70 -4.10 37.12
CA ALA A 814 29.33 -2.99 37.84
C ALA A 814 28.35 -1.84 38.10
N LYS A 815 27.45 -1.53 37.15
CA LYS A 815 26.39 -0.51 37.33
C LYS A 815 25.44 -0.84 38.50
N ILE A 816 25.23 -2.12 38.82
CA ILE A 816 24.44 -2.52 39.99
C ILE A 816 25.16 -2.09 41.28
N LEU A 817 26.48 -2.25 41.36
CA LEU A 817 27.27 -1.87 42.54
C LEU A 817 27.39 -0.37 42.76
N GLU A 818 27.26 0.43 41.70
CA GLU A 818 27.24 1.90 41.80
C GLU A 818 26.05 2.40 42.62
N VAL A 819 24.93 1.67 42.61
CA VAL A 819 23.68 2.07 43.26
C VAL A 819 23.35 1.28 44.53
N VAL A 820 23.77 0.01 44.62
CA VAL A 820 23.49 -0.85 45.79
C VAL A 820 24.68 -1.71 46.21
N PRO A 821 24.87 -1.94 47.52
CA PRO A 821 25.98 -2.75 48.01
C PRO A 821 25.68 -4.26 47.93
N SER A 822 25.51 -4.81 46.72
CA SER A 822 25.31 -6.24 46.53
C SER A 822 26.60 -7.04 46.78
N GLU A 823 26.59 -7.88 47.82
CA GLU A 823 27.73 -8.77 48.12
C GLU A 823 27.91 -9.86 47.06
N ARG A 824 26.82 -10.38 46.47
CA ARG A 824 26.87 -11.44 45.44
C ARG A 824 27.50 -10.92 44.15
N ILE A 825 27.11 -9.72 43.71
CA ILE A 825 27.70 -9.09 42.52
C ILE A 825 29.17 -8.72 42.76
N ARG A 826 29.49 -8.15 43.93
CA ARG A 826 30.88 -7.84 44.29
C ARG A 826 31.75 -9.08 44.27
N ALA A 827 31.32 -10.16 44.92
CA ALA A 827 32.07 -11.42 44.93
C ALA A 827 32.28 -11.98 43.52
N ALA A 828 31.31 -11.81 42.60
CA ALA A 828 31.45 -12.24 41.22
C ALA A 828 32.43 -11.35 40.41
N LEU A 829 32.51 -10.05 40.69
CA LEU A 829 33.39 -9.12 39.98
C LEU A 829 34.83 -9.09 40.52
N ASP A 830 35.02 -9.31 41.82
CA ASP A 830 36.34 -9.26 42.48
C ASP A 830 37.23 -10.46 42.09
N ASP A 831 36.65 -11.61 41.72
CA ASP A 831 37.38 -12.82 41.31
C ASP A 831 37.06 -13.20 39.85
N PRO A 832 38.04 -13.10 38.93
CA PRO A 832 37.84 -13.48 37.54
C PRO A 832 37.37 -14.93 37.34
N ALA A 833 37.86 -15.89 38.12
CA ALA A 833 37.46 -17.28 37.99
C ALA A 833 35.99 -17.50 38.38
N VAL A 834 35.50 -16.72 39.36
CA VAL A 834 34.08 -16.74 39.75
C VAL A 834 33.24 -16.16 38.63
N TRP A 835 33.61 -15.01 38.07
CA TRP A 835 32.90 -14.43 36.93
C TRP A 835 32.83 -15.40 35.76
N ASP A 836 33.95 -15.98 35.36
CA ASP A 836 34.03 -16.88 34.21
C ASP A 836 33.14 -18.12 34.41
N SER A 837 33.00 -18.59 35.66
CA SER A 837 32.08 -19.69 36.00
C SER A 837 30.60 -19.33 35.84
N TYR A 838 30.23 -18.05 36.04
CA TYR A 838 28.89 -17.55 35.75
C TYR A 838 28.72 -17.33 34.25
N ALA A 839 29.68 -16.69 33.59
CA ALA A 839 29.62 -16.35 32.17
C ALA A 839 29.59 -17.57 31.24
N ALA A 840 30.12 -18.71 31.69
CA ALA A 840 30.03 -19.99 30.97
C ALA A 840 28.61 -20.59 30.92
N ASP A 841 27.67 -20.09 31.72
CA ASP A 841 26.31 -20.61 31.84
C ASP A 841 25.29 -19.47 31.94
N ASP A 842 24.54 -19.26 30.87
CA ASP A 842 23.55 -18.19 30.78
C ASP A 842 22.53 -18.25 31.92
N GLN A 843 22.16 -19.44 32.40
CA GLN A 843 21.23 -19.57 33.50
C GLN A 843 21.82 -19.06 34.81
N LYS A 844 23.11 -19.31 35.07
CA LYS A 844 23.77 -18.82 36.28
C LYS A 844 23.94 -17.32 36.25
N LEU A 845 24.53 -16.77 35.19
CA LEU A 845 24.78 -15.32 35.10
C LEU A 845 23.47 -14.53 35.02
N GLY A 846 22.54 -14.96 34.16
CA GLY A 846 21.24 -14.33 34.02
C GLY A 846 20.45 -14.34 35.33
N ARG A 847 20.43 -15.48 36.05
CA ARG A 847 19.75 -15.59 37.35
C ARG A 847 20.38 -14.70 38.40
N LEU A 848 21.71 -14.67 38.49
CA LEU A 848 22.43 -13.79 39.43
C LEU A 848 22.02 -12.32 39.20
N LEU A 849 22.10 -11.85 37.97
CA LEU A 849 21.81 -10.46 37.62
C LEU A 849 20.32 -10.13 37.83
N LEU A 850 19.40 -10.94 37.32
CA LEU A 850 17.97 -10.70 37.43
C LEU A 850 17.49 -10.73 38.89
N THR A 851 17.92 -11.72 39.68
CA THR A 851 17.56 -11.82 41.10
C THR A 851 18.08 -10.61 41.88
N GLU A 852 19.32 -10.17 41.64
CA GLU A 852 19.89 -9.01 42.34
C GLU A 852 19.19 -7.71 41.92
N LEU A 853 18.88 -7.49 40.63
CA LEU A 853 18.09 -6.34 40.18
C LEU A 853 16.73 -6.27 40.88
N LEU A 854 15.97 -7.38 40.86
CA LEU A 854 14.61 -7.42 41.41
C LEU A 854 14.58 -7.38 42.93
N SER A 855 15.55 -8.01 43.61
CA SER A 855 15.59 -8.00 45.08
C SER A 855 16.00 -6.63 45.63
N TRP A 856 16.94 -5.93 44.98
CA TRP A 856 17.35 -4.59 45.40
C TRP A 856 16.40 -3.48 44.98
N GLN A 857 15.62 -3.66 43.91
CA GLN A 857 14.55 -2.74 43.53
C GLN A 857 13.55 -2.50 44.68
N PHE A 858 13.33 -3.51 45.51
CA PHE A 858 12.54 -3.44 46.73
C PHE A 858 12.93 -2.28 47.67
N ALA A 859 14.22 -1.96 47.74
CA ALA A 859 14.82 -1.04 48.70
C ALA A 859 15.64 0.11 48.07
N SER A 860 15.51 0.31 46.76
CA SER A 860 16.21 1.35 46.01
C SER A 860 15.23 2.23 45.21
N PRO A 861 15.48 3.54 45.08
CA PRO A 861 14.62 4.46 44.33
C PRO A 861 14.40 4.03 42.87
N VAL A 862 13.19 4.28 42.36
CA VAL A 862 12.88 4.08 40.93
C VAL A 862 13.43 5.25 40.10
N ARG A 863 14.28 4.95 39.11
CA ARG A 863 14.97 5.92 38.24
C ARG A 863 14.23 6.17 36.91
N TRP A 864 12.95 6.54 36.98
CA TRP A 864 12.09 6.64 35.78
C TRP A 864 12.48 7.79 34.83
N ILE A 865 12.99 8.91 35.36
CA ILE A 865 13.51 10.03 34.55
C ILE A 865 14.56 9.53 33.55
N GLU A 866 15.50 8.72 34.03
CA GLU A 866 16.59 8.17 33.22
C GLU A 866 16.07 7.14 32.22
N THR A 867 15.14 6.27 32.64
CA THR A 867 14.46 5.32 31.74
C THR A 867 13.78 6.05 30.58
N GLN A 868 13.05 7.14 30.85
CA GLN A 868 12.39 7.92 29.80
C GLN A 868 13.39 8.66 28.91
N ALA A 869 14.46 9.21 29.50
CA ALA A 869 15.50 9.89 28.74
C ALA A 869 16.23 8.94 27.79
N LEU A 870 16.52 7.72 28.25
CA LEU A 870 17.07 6.66 27.43
C LEU A 870 16.12 6.27 26.29
N MET A 871 14.83 6.04 26.58
CA MET A 871 13.84 5.64 25.57
C MET A 871 13.64 6.71 24.49
N PHE A 872 13.42 7.98 24.89
CA PHE A 872 13.10 9.07 23.96
C PHE A 872 14.35 9.73 23.34
N GLY A 873 15.53 9.45 23.90
CA GLY A 873 16.79 9.96 23.40
C GLY A 873 17.10 9.46 21.98
N ASP A 874 17.82 10.29 21.24
CA ASP A 874 18.29 9.96 19.89
C ASP A 874 19.36 8.87 19.92
N ARG A 875 19.34 7.93 18.97
CA ARG A 875 20.34 6.85 18.88
C ARG A 875 21.77 7.39 18.73
N THR A 876 21.96 8.46 17.97
CA THR A 876 23.27 9.10 17.78
C THR A 876 23.83 9.73 19.06
N ALA A 877 22.95 10.02 20.03
CA ALA A 877 23.29 10.56 21.35
C ALA A 877 23.24 9.48 22.46
N GLY A 878 23.18 8.20 22.11
CA GLY A 878 23.16 7.08 23.06
C GLY A 878 21.77 6.74 23.65
N GLY A 879 20.70 7.29 23.08
CA GLY A 879 19.32 6.87 23.36
C GLY A 879 18.87 5.66 22.54
N LEU A 880 17.62 5.24 22.71
CA LEU A 880 17.06 4.06 22.03
C LEU A 880 16.27 4.41 20.76
N GLY A 881 15.92 5.69 20.57
CA GLY A 881 15.18 6.15 19.40
C GLY A 881 13.76 5.60 19.31
N VAL A 882 13.08 5.37 20.44
CA VAL A 882 11.70 4.84 20.46
C VAL A 882 10.77 5.76 19.66
N GLU A 883 10.00 5.16 18.75
CA GLU A 883 8.98 5.78 17.91
C GLU A 883 7.57 5.58 18.49
N GLU A 884 7.31 4.41 19.11
CA GLU A 884 6.03 4.12 19.77
C GLU A 884 6.22 3.76 21.26
N TYR A 885 5.54 4.49 22.14
CA TYR A 885 5.55 4.26 23.58
C TYR A 885 4.16 3.84 24.06
N VAL A 886 4.01 2.58 24.45
CA VAL A 886 2.70 1.98 24.76
C VAL A 886 2.60 1.62 26.24
N GLU A 887 1.71 2.30 26.97
CA GLU A 887 1.36 1.92 28.34
C GLU A 887 0.32 0.78 28.35
N VAL A 888 0.70 -0.37 28.90
CA VAL A 888 -0.21 -1.48 29.19
C VAL A 888 -0.80 -1.29 30.58
N GLY A 889 -1.94 -0.60 30.64
CA GLY A 889 -2.63 -0.29 31.87
C GLY A 889 -4.00 0.35 31.64
N LEU A 890 -4.60 0.85 32.72
CA LEU A 890 -5.99 1.31 32.71
C LEU A 890 -6.19 2.60 31.89
N GLY A 891 -7.11 2.56 30.91
CA GLY A 891 -7.38 3.69 30.01
C GLY A 891 -7.93 4.96 30.67
N ASN A 892 -8.64 4.82 31.80
CA ASN A 892 -9.14 5.96 32.57
C ASN A 892 -8.08 6.54 33.53
N ALA A 893 -6.91 5.93 33.64
CA ALA A 893 -5.79 6.39 34.46
C ALA A 893 -4.42 6.10 33.79
N PRO A 894 -4.15 6.65 32.59
CA PRO A 894 -2.94 6.37 31.80
C PRO A 894 -1.74 7.13 32.36
N THR A 895 -1.18 6.64 33.46
CA THR A 895 -0.19 7.36 34.26
C THR A 895 1.15 7.51 33.55
N LEU A 896 1.71 6.43 33.00
CA LEU A 896 3.02 6.45 32.38
C LEU A 896 2.99 7.11 31.00
N ALA A 897 1.92 6.92 30.23
CA ALA A 897 1.67 7.64 28.98
C ALA A 897 1.59 9.15 29.25
N ASN A 898 0.86 9.58 30.28
CA ASN A 898 0.82 11.00 30.66
C ASN A 898 2.18 11.55 31.12
N LEU A 899 3.01 10.74 31.79
CA LEU A 899 4.39 11.12 32.12
C LEU A 899 5.24 11.21 30.85
N GLY A 900 5.17 10.23 29.95
CA GLY A 900 5.87 10.22 28.67
C GLY A 900 5.55 11.44 27.82
N SER A 901 4.26 11.76 27.64
CA SER A 901 3.84 12.97 26.90
C SER A 901 4.31 14.27 27.54
N LYS A 902 4.51 14.32 28.87
CA LYS A 902 5.08 15.50 29.55
C LYS A 902 6.60 15.55 29.38
N THR A 903 7.27 14.41 29.43
CA THR A 903 8.72 14.31 29.19
C THR A 903 9.06 14.78 27.78
N LEU A 904 8.32 14.35 26.76
CA LEU A 904 8.52 14.77 25.37
C LEU A 904 8.33 16.29 25.13
N ARG A 905 7.66 17.01 26.04
CA ARG A 905 7.54 18.48 25.97
C ARG A 905 8.74 19.21 26.56
N LEU A 906 9.69 18.50 27.17
CA LEU A 906 10.89 19.12 27.69
C LEU A 906 11.81 19.53 26.53
N PRO A 907 12.56 20.65 26.64
CA PRO A 907 13.33 21.22 25.53
C PRO A 907 14.30 20.24 24.85
N GLN A 908 14.89 19.32 25.59
CA GLN A 908 15.82 18.33 25.06
C GLN A 908 15.19 17.31 24.10
N PHE A 909 13.85 17.18 24.08
CA PHE A 909 13.11 16.29 23.18
C PHE A 909 12.30 17.05 22.12
N ALA A 910 12.51 18.36 21.95
CA ALA A 910 11.71 19.20 21.05
C ALA A 910 11.67 18.72 19.58
N ASN A 911 12.71 18.00 19.13
CA ASN A 911 12.83 17.46 17.78
C ASN A 911 12.49 15.96 17.70
N ARG A 912 11.95 15.36 18.77
CA ARG A 912 11.58 13.95 18.80
C ARG A 912 10.06 13.83 18.63
N SER A 913 9.63 13.07 17.64
CA SER A 913 8.24 12.63 17.55
C SER A 913 8.14 11.19 18.02
N VAL A 914 7.30 10.96 19.03
CA VAL A 914 7.04 9.63 19.58
C VAL A 914 5.53 9.52 19.80
N ALA A 915 4.92 8.49 19.21
CA ALA A 915 3.51 8.20 19.43
C ALA A 915 3.33 7.59 20.82
N VAL A 916 2.54 8.24 21.67
CA VAL A 916 2.32 7.81 23.06
C VAL A 916 0.91 7.26 23.22
N TYR A 917 0.81 5.95 23.39
CA TYR A 917 -0.46 5.24 23.52
C TYR A 917 -0.67 4.67 24.93
N ASN A 918 -1.93 4.46 25.28
CA ASN A 918 -2.35 3.56 26.34
C ASN A 918 -3.36 2.57 25.76
N VAL A 919 -3.20 1.28 26.08
CA VAL A 919 -4.00 0.18 25.51
C VAL A 919 -5.51 0.34 25.69
N GLY A 920 -5.96 0.98 26.79
CA GLY A 920 -7.38 1.21 27.05
C GLY A 920 -7.89 2.54 26.50
N ARG A 921 -7.09 3.61 26.58
CA ARG A 921 -7.47 4.95 26.08
C ARG A 921 -7.51 4.99 24.55
N ASP A 922 -6.51 4.36 23.92
CA ASP A 922 -6.25 4.41 22.49
C ASP A 922 -6.47 3.03 21.84
N GLU A 923 -7.42 2.25 22.36
CA GLU A 923 -7.75 0.87 21.93
C GLU A 923 -7.86 0.78 20.40
N GLY A 924 -8.58 1.72 19.76
CA GLY A 924 -8.73 1.76 18.31
C GLY A 924 -7.40 1.78 17.54
N ARG A 925 -6.44 2.60 18.00
CA ARG A 925 -5.10 2.75 17.40
C ARG A 925 -4.23 1.53 17.65
N VAL A 926 -4.16 1.07 18.90
CA VAL A 926 -3.30 -0.05 19.31
C VAL A 926 -3.70 -1.35 18.59
N TYR A 927 -5.00 -1.60 18.43
CA TYR A 927 -5.49 -2.80 17.75
C TYR A 927 -5.69 -2.61 16.23
N MET A 928 -5.41 -1.41 15.69
CA MET A 928 -5.56 -1.05 14.28
C MET A 928 -7.00 -1.23 13.75
N THR A 929 -7.98 -0.75 14.52
CA THR A 929 -9.44 -0.84 14.21
C THR A 929 -10.08 0.52 13.96
N ASP A 930 -9.28 1.58 14.04
CA ASP A 930 -9.59 2.97 13.71
C ASP A 930 -9.82 3.20 12.20
N THR A 931 -10.70 4.14 11.85
CA THR A 931 -11.18 4.37 10.48
C THR A 931 -11.13 5.85 10.04
N ASP A 932 -10.58 6.73 10.86
CA ASP A 932 -10.46 8.15 10.54
C ASP A 932 -9.40 8.42 9.47
N SER A 933 -9.67 9.41 8.59
CA SER A 933 -8.72 9.88 7.60
C SER A 933 -7.70 10.83 8.23
N LEU A 934 -6.41 10.57 8.02
CA LEU A 934 -5.34 11.53 8.33
C LEU A 934 -5.07 12.53 7.21
N ALA A 935 -5.52 12.24 5.99
CA ALA A 935 -5.38 13.15 4.88
C ALA A 935 -6.32 14.36 5.07
N PRO A 936 -5.82 15.60 4.89
CA PRO A 936 -6.68 16.77 4.85
C PRO A 936 -7.72 16.61 3.73
N GLU A 937 -8.95 17.05 3.99
CA GLU A 937 -9.93 17.24 2.90
C GLU A 937 -9.34 18.28 1.95
N VAL A 938 -9.19 17.93 0.67
CA VAL A 938 -8.64 18.85 -0.33
C VAL A 938 -9.68 19.94 -0.54
N ASP A 939 -9.49 21.09 0.10
CA ASP A 939 -10.20 22.31 -0.25
C ASP A 939 -9.79 22.71 -1.68
N ASP A 940 -10.77 22.88 -2.56
CA ASP A 940 -10.58 23.33 -3.94
C ASP A 940 -9.67 24.57 -3.99
N VAL A 941 -8.55 24.45 -4.71
CA VAL A 941 -7.63 25.56 -4.97
C VAL A 941 -8.39 26.68 -5.70
N PRO A 942 -8.25 27.96 -5.31
CA PRO A 942 -8.97 29.06 -5.94
C PRO A 942 -8.59 29.19 -7.41
N GLU A 943 -9.61 29.07 -8.26
CA GLU A 943 -9.58 29.14 -9.72
C GLU A 943 -8.94 30.45 -10.19
N GLN A 944 -7.71 30.37 -10.70
CA GLN A 944 -7.09 31.47 -11.44
C GLN A 944 -7.55 31.38 -12.90
N ALA A 945 -8.25 32.41 -13.34
CA ALA A 945 -9.03 32.48 -14.57
C ALA A 945 -8.29 31.97 -15.82
N ALA A 946 -8.75 30.83 -16.35
CA ALA A 946 -8.43 30.37 -17.69
C ALA A 946 -9.51 30.85 -18.68
N ALA A 947 -9.07 31.48 -19.77
CA ALA A 947 -9.93 31.93 -20.87
C ALA A 947 -10.56 30.72 -21.61
N PRO A 948 -11.78 30.85 -22.18
CA PRO A 948 -12.50 29.71 -22.73
C PRO A 948 -11.90 29.28 -24.08
N ALA A 949 -11.45 28.03 -24.15
CA ALA A 949 -11.16 27.33 -25.41
C ALA A 949 -12.44 26.65 -25.94
N PRO A 950 -12.62 26.56 -27.28
CA PRO A 950 -13.89 26.15 -27.89
C PRO A 950 -14.14 24.64 -27.78
N SER A 951 -15.39 24.30 -27.51
CA SER A 951 -15.93 22.94 -27.48
C SER A 951 -16.31 22.44 -28.88
N SER A 952 -15.78 21.30 -29.31
CA SER A 952 -16.44 20.38 -30.26
C SER A 952 -15.85 18.98 -30.11
N GLN A 953 -16.55 18.09 -29.40
CA GLN A 953 -17.28 16.94 -29.95
C GLN A 953 -16.40 15.84 -30.56
N PHE A 954 -16.15 14.79 -29.77
CA PHE A 954 -15.87 13.45 -30.27
C PHE A 954 -16.77 12.46 -29.53
N GLU A 955 -17.85 12.05 -30.21
CA GLU A 955 -18.50 10.77 -29.94
C GLU A 955 -18.15 9.79 -31.06
N LYS A 956 -17.73 8.60 -30.62
CA LYS A 956 -17.81 7.26 -31.24
C LYS A 956 -18.00 7.17 -32.76
N LEU A 957 -17.08 6.46 -33.43
CA LEU A 957 -17.41 5.19 -34.10
C LEU A 957 -16.15 4.47 -34.59
N ALA A 958 -16.00 3.22 -34.13
CA ALA A 958 -15.17 2.21 -34.76
C ALA A 958 -16.04 1.36 -35.71
N ALA A 959 -15.37 0.79 -36.71
CA ALA A 959 -15.81 -0.24 -37.68
C ALA A 959 -16.67 0.21 -38.88
N ALA A 960 -16.03 0.33 -40.05
CA ALA A 960 -16.12 -0.63 -41.17
C ALA A 960 -15.78 0.03 -42.52
N SER A 961 -15.05 -0.72 -43.35
CA SER A 961 -14.50 -0.35 -44.66
C SER A 961 -15.43 -0.67 -45.85
N ALA A 962 -15.60 0.33 -46.74
CA ALA A 962 -15.68 0.31 -48.23
C ALA A 962 -16.77 -0.50 -48.99
N PRO A 963 -17.01 -0.24 -50.30
CA PRO A 963 -17.16 1.04 -51.02
C PRO A 963 -18.41 1.07 -51.94
N SER A 964 -18.80 2.23 -52.47
CA SER A 964 -19.43 2.32 -53.79
C SER A 964 -19.43 3.75 -54.31
N ALA A 965 -18.92 3.89 -55.53
CA ALA A 965 -19.00 5.07 -56.36
C ALA A 965 -20.42 5.23 -56.91
N GLU A 966 -20.87 6.48 -57.06
CA GLU A 966 -21.25 7.06 -58.36
C GLU A 966 -21.85 8.46 -58.17
N GLY A 967 -21.52 9.34 -59.11
CA GLY A 967 -22.56 10.18 -59.70
C GLY A 967 -22.68 11.62 -59.24
N ALA A 968 -21.86 12.46 -59.86
CA ALA A 968 -22.31 13.63 -60.63
C ALA A 968 -22.39 15.02 -59.97
N VAL A 969 -21.38 15.82 -60.34
CA VAL A 969 -21.45 17.14 -61.00
C VAL A 969 -22.26 18.26 -60.32
N SER A 970 -21.56 19.29 -59.80
CA SER A 970 -21.39 20.55 -60.55
C SER A 970 -20.72 21.67 -59.72
N HIS A 971 -19.59 22.12 -60.25
CA HIS A 971 -19.03 23.47 -60.29
C HIS A 971 -19.57 24.63 -59.41
N ARG A 972 -18.56 25.28 -58.80
CA ARG A 972 -18.24 26.73 -58.81
C ARG A 972 -19.00 27.70 -57.89
N LEU A 973 -18.20 28.20 -56.95
CA LEU A 973 -17.70 29.58 -56.86
C LEU A 973 -18.68 30.73 -56.61
N THR A 974 -18.18 31.58 -55.71
CA THR A 974 -18.33 33.04 -55.63
C THR A 974 -19.65 33.59 -55.13
N GLY A 975 -19.63 34.00 -53.86
CA GLY A 975 -19.37 35.41 -53.54
C GLY A 975 -20.59 36.31 -53.45
N GLY A 976 -20.56 37.19 -52.45
CA GLY A 976 -21.29 38.46 -52.50
C GLY A 976 -22.46 38.56 -51.55
N ALA A 977 -22.13 38.94 -50.32
CA ALA A 977 -22.67 40.08 -49.57
C ALA A 977 -24.11 40.60 -49.82
N SER A 978 -24.69 41.03 -48.68
CA SER A 978 -25.51 42.23 -48.51
C SER A 978 -27.02 42.03 -48.29
N ALA A 979 -27.35 42.05 -46.99
CA ALA A 979 -28.24 43.03 -46.36
C ALA A 979 -29.76 43.00 -46.62
N ALA A 980 -30.45 42.71 -45.51
CA ALA A 980 -31.40 43.60 -44.85
C ALA A 980 -32.91 43.45 -45.14
N THR A 981 -33.63 43.47 -44.01
CA THR A 981 -35.04 43.86 -43.78
C THR A 981 -36.13 42.96 -44.35
N ALA A 982 -37.31 42.80 -43.77
CA ALA A 982 -37.87 43.02 -42.43
C ALA A 982 -39.32 42.49 -42.50
N ALA A 983 -39.77 41.90 -41.40
CA ALA A 983 -41.13 41.98 -40.87
C ALA A 983 -42.36 41.44 -41.65
N ASN A 984 -43.07 40.57 -40.92
CA ASN A 984 -44.51 40.61 -40.64
C ASN A 984 -45.53 40.05 -41.65
N SER A 985 -46.17 38.94 -41.24
CA SER A 985 -47.48 38.90 -40.55
C SER A 985 -48.55 37.97 -41.12
N ASN A 986 -49.35 37.45 -40.17
CA ASN A 986 -50.75 37.02 -40.23
C ASN A 986 -51.12 35.56 -40.58
N ALA A 987 -51.25 34.76 -39.51
CA ALA A 987 -52.50 34.29 -38.88
C ALA A 987 -53.80 34.08 -39.71
N SER A 988 -54.45 32.93 -39.48
CA SER A 988 -55.92 32.68 -39.24
C SER A 988 -56.28 31.22 -39.64
N THR A 989 -56.58 30.28 -38.72
CA THR A 989 -57.80 29.95 -37.92
C THR A 989 -58.84 29.02 -38.58
N SER A 990 -59.22 27.96 -37.82
CA SER A 990 -60.50 27.20 -37.75
C SER A 990 -60.91 26.35 -38.99
N ASP A 991 -61.55 25.17 -38.90
CA ASP A 991 -62.52 24.65 -37.92
C ASP A 991 -62.72 23.10 -38.00
N ARG A 992 -63.56 22.58 -37.10
CA ARG A 992 -63.72 21.24 -36.47
C ARG A 992 -64.35 20.02 -37.20
N SER A 993 -64.12 18.85 -36.54
CA SER A 993 -65.04 17.72 -36.14
C SER A 993 -65.02 16.41 -36.96
N LEU A 994 -65.17 15.17 -36.45
CA LEU A 994 -65.14 14.49 -35.13
C LEU A 994 -65.18 12.94 -35.33
N SER A 995 -64.57 12.16 -34.41
CA SER A 995 -64.95 10.80 -33.90
C SER A 995 -64.04 9.56 -34.08
N ALA A 996 -63.79 8.93 -32.91
CA ALA A 996 -63.49 7.53 -32.53
C ALA A 996 -62.05 6.93 -32.67
N ALA A 997 -61.56 6.41 -31.53
CA ALA A 997 -60.23 5.88 -31.15
C ALA A 997 -60.12 4.33 -31.42
N PRO A 998 -59.00 3.57 -31.13
CA PRO A 998 -58.01 3.76 -30.05
C PRO A 998 -56.50 3.45 -30.32
N GLN A 999 -55.67 4.01 -29.42
CA GLN A 999 -54.36 3.59 -28.86
C GLN A 999 -53.18 3.13 -29.77
N ALA A 1000 -52.08 3.88 -29.70
CA ALA A 1000 -50.76 3.45 -29.17
C ALA A 1000 -49.79 4.64 -29.22
N GLY A 1001 -49.27 5.05 -28.07
CA GLY A 1001 -48.52 6.30 -27.90
C GLY A 1001 -47.01 6.14 -28.13
N ALA A 1002 -46.45 7.06 -28.91
CA ALA A 1002 -45.02 7.36 -28.96
C ALA A 1002 -44.81 8.86 -28.66
N SER A 1003 -43.92 9.10 -27.69
CA SER A 1003 -42.99 10.22 -27.47
C SER A 1003 -43.42 11.66 -27.80
N ALA A 1004 -43.43 12.51 -26.77
CA ALA A 1004 -43.21 13.95 -26.91
C ALA A 1004 -42.49 14.50 -25.66
N VAL A 1005 -41.18 14.72 -25.79
CA VAL A 1005 -40.48 15.78 -25.04
C VAL A 1005 -40.87 17.09 -25.72
N THR A 1006 -42.04 17.63 -25.39
CA THR A 1006 -42.45 18.99 -25.75
C THR A 1006 -43.73 19.34 -25.01
N GLU A 1007 -43.59 19.68 -23.72
CA GLU A 1007 -44.44 20.64 -23.00
C GLU A 1007 -43.84 20.85 -21.60
N LEU A 1008 -42.84 21.73 -21.51
CA LEU A 1008 -42.57 22.48 -20.27
C LEU A 1008 -43.73 23.48 -20.10
N GLY A 1009 -44.90 22.95 -19.76
CA GLY A 1009 -46.04 23.70 -19.26
C GLY A 1009 -45.96 23.76 -17.75
N SER A 1010 -45.63 24.93 -17.22
CA SER A 1010 -45.73 25.23 -15.80
C SER A 1010 -47.20 25.17 -15.33
N ALA A 1011 -47.53 24.23 -14.44
CA ALA A 1011 -48.47 24.37 -13.29
C ALA A 1011 -48.82 22.98 -12.68
N PRO A 1012 -49.29 22.87 -11.42
CA PRO A 1012 -49.40 23.86 -10.35
C PRO A 1012 -48.57 23.48 -9.09
N SER A 1013 -48.09 24.49 -8.37
CA SER A 1013 -47.59 24.37 -7.01
C SER A 1013 -48.75 24.11 -6.04
N GLY A 1014 -49.08 22.84 -5.81
CA GLY A 1014 -49.86 22.38 -4.67
C GLY A 1014 -49.00 21.49 -3.77
N PRO A 1015 -49.34 21.33 -2.48
CA PRO A 1015 -48.67 20.34 -1.65
C PRO A 1015 -48.93 18.95 -2.24
N VAL A 1016 -47.87 18.31 -2.72
CA VAL A 1016 -47.89 16.89 -3.11
C VAL A 1016 -47.88 16.11 -1.80
N GLU A 1017 -48.76 15.11 -1.65
CA GLU A 1017 -48.69 14.20 -0.51
C GLU A 1017 -47.31 13.51 -0.51
N ASP A 1018 -46.66 13.46 0.66
CA ASP A 1018 -45.40 12.74 0.82
C ASP A 1018 -45.61 11.28 0.44
N LEU A 1019 -44.93 10.83 -0.62
CA LEU A 1019 -44.91 9.43 -0.97
C LEU A 1019 -44.18 8.66 0.15
N PRO A 1020 -44.77 7.58 0.68
CA PRO A 1020 -44.12 6.79 1.71
C PRO A 1020 -42.88 6.11 1.10
N PHE A 1021 -41.69 6.48 1.57
CA PHE A 1021 -40.42 5.86 1.19
C PHE A 1021 -40.06 4.77 2.21
N ARG A 1022 -40.06 3.51 1.78
CA ARG A 1022 -39.86 2.33 2.65
C ARG A 1022 -38.47 1.74 2.48
N ALA A 1023 -38.13 0.78 3.36
CA ALA A 1023 -36.87 0.05 3.28
C ALA A 1023 -36.66 -0.62 1.90
N SER A 1024 -37.73 -1.13 1.27
CA SER A 1024 -37.65 -1.68 -0.09
C SER A 1024 -37.28 -0.65 -1.16
N ASP A 1025 -37.76 0.59 -1.01
CA ASP A 1025 -37.47 1.67 -1.96
C ASP A 1025 -36.02 2.12 -1.81
N ALA A 1026 -35.52 2.19 -0.56
CA ALA A 1026 -34.12 2.44 -0.25
C ALA A 1026 -33.19 1.44 -0.92
N ILE A 1027 -33.51 0.14 -0.83
CA ILE A 1027 -32.67 -0.90 -1.43
C ILE A 1027 -32.70 -0.83 -2.96
N GLY A 1028 -33.85 -0.57 -3.57
CA GLY A 1028 -33.94 -0.34 -5.02
C GLY A 1028 -33.03 0.80 -5.48
N VAL A 1029 -33.07 1.94 -4.79
CA VAL A 1029 -32.21 3.10 -5.09
C VAL A 1029 -30.73 2.77 -4.88
N LEU A 1030 -30.40 2.06 -3.81
CA LEU A 1030 -29.02 1.67 -3.50
C LEU A 1030 -28.45 0.69 -4.53
N MET A 1031 -29.24 -0.29 -4.97
CA MET A 1031 -28.85 -1.24 -6.02
C MET A 1031 -28.66 -0.53 -7.36
N ALA A 1032 -29.56 0.38 -7.74
CA ALA A 1032 -29.42 1.20 -8.94
C ALA A 1032 -28.17 2.09 -8.88
N TYR A 1033 -27.89 2.70 -7.72
CA TYR A 1033 -26.71 3.53 -7.50
C TYR A 1033 -25.41 2.73 -7.62
N SER A 1034 -25.33 1.56 -6.97
CA SER A 1034 -24.16 0.69 -6.98
C SER A 1034 -23.88 0.12 -8.37
N ALA A 1035 -24.93 -0.32 -9.09
CA ALA A 1035 -24.81 -0.87 -10.44
C ALA A 1035 -24.70 0.21 -11.55
N LYS A 1036 -24.83 1.50 -11.20
CA LYS A 1036 -24.83 2.63 -12.16
C LYS A 1036 -25.88 2.50 -13.27
N VAL A 1037 -27.04 1.92 -12.94
CA VAL A 1037 -28.20 1.80 -13.83
C VAL A 1037 -29.36 2.63 -13.30
N ARG A 1038 -30.36 2.90 -14.15
CA ARG A 1038 -31.59 3.51 -13.67
C ARG A 1038 -32.49 2.46 -13.00
N LEU A 1039 -33.36 2.92 -12.10
CA LEU A 1039 -34.28 2.04 -11.37
C LEU A 1039 -35.21 1.25 -12.30
N ASP A 1040 -35.60 1.81 -13.46
CA ASP A 1040 -36.42 1.15 -14.49
C ASP A 1040 -35.67 0.04 -15.26
N GLN A 1041 -34.35 -0.02 -15.14
CA GLN A 1041 -33.51 -1.05 -15.78
C GLN A 1041 -33.29 -2.28 -14.90
N ILE A 1042 -33.77 -2.27 -13.65
CA ILE A 1042 -33.68 -3.42 -12.74
C ILE A 1042 -34.98 -4.23 -12.86
N GLY A 1043 -34.86 -5.47 -13.32
CA GLY A 1043 -35.95 -6.43 -13.43
C GLY A 1043 -36.36 -7.02 -12.09
N ALA A 1044 -37.61 -7.47 -11.98
CA ALA A 1044 -38.13 -8.09 -10.75
C ALA A 1044 -37.43 -9.41 -10.37
N SER A 1045 -36.75 -10.04 -11.34
CA SER A 1045 -35.95 -11.27 -11.19
C SER A 1045 -34.47 -11.00 -10.88
N ASP A 1046 -34.02 -9.74 -10.92
CA ASP A 1046 -32.63 -9.42 -10.65
C ASP A 1046 -32.30 -9.68 -9.18
N THR A 1047 -31.11 -10.22 -8.95
CA THR A 1047 -30.49 -10.43 -7.63
C THR A 1047 -29.26 -9.54 -7.48
N THR A 1048 -28.74 -9.42 -6.26
CA THR A 1048 -27.45 -8.75 -6.02
C THR A 1048 -26.30 -9.37 -6.82
N ASP A 1049 -26.34 -10.68 -7.10
CA ASP A 1049 -25.33 -11.37 -7.91
C ASP A 1049 -25.39 -10.97 -9.39
N THR A 1050 -26.61 -10.91 -9.95
CA THR A 1050 -26.79 -10.52 -11.35
C THR A 1050 -26.35 -9.07 -11.60
N LEU A 1051 -26.65 -8.14 -10.68
CA LEU A 1051 -26.27 -6.73 -10.83
C LEU A 1051 -24.80 -6.44 -10.55
N THR A 1052 -24.09 -7.36 -9.90
CA THR A 1052 -22.65 -7.25 -9.64
C THR A 1052 -21.81 -8.08 -10.62
N ASN A 1053 -22.44 -8.67 -11.66
CA ASN A 1053 -21.79 -9.56 -12.63
C ASN A 1053 -21.01 -10.71 -11.96
N GLY A 1054 -21.50 -11.22 -10.82
CA GLY A 1054 -20.83 -12.29 -10.06
C GLY A 1054 -19.54 -11.89 -9.34
N VAL A 1055 -19.19 -10.60 -9.29
CA VAL A 1055 -17.98 -10.11 -8.59
C VAL A 1055 -18.23 -10.11 -7.07
N SER A 1056 -17.68 -11.11 -6.39
CA SER A 1056 -17.90 -11.37 -4.95
C SER A 1056 -17.58 -10.16 -4.04
N SER A 1057 -16.55 -9.38 -4.36
CA SER A 1057 -16.20 -8.17 -3.59
C SER A 1057 -17.26 -7.07 -3.68
N ARG A 1058 -17.79 -6.80 -4.88
CA ARG A 1058 -18.87 -5.83 -5.10
C ARG A 1058 -20.18 -6.29 -4.48
N ARG A 1059 -20.47 -7.59 -4.55
CA ARG A 1059 -21.63 -8.20 -3.88
C ARG A 1059 -21.57 -8.01 -2.38
N ASN A 1060 -20.44 -8.34 -1.75
CA ASN A 1060 -20.29 -8.22 -0.30
C ASN A 1060 -20.36 -6.75 0.16
N GLN A 1061 -19.79 -5.82 -0.61
CA GLN A 1061 -19.94 -4.39 -0.35
C GLN A 1061 -21.40 -3.95 -0.41
N LEU A 1062 -22.15 -4.34 -1.45
CA LEU A 1062 -23.57 -3.99 -1.59
C LEU A 1062 -24.41 -4.55 -0.43
N LEU A 1063 -24.12 -5.76 0.05
CA LEU A 1063 -24.80 -6.35 1.22
C LEU A 1063 -24.47 -5.62 2.53
N MET A 1064 -23.23 -5.16 2.69
CA MET A 1064 -22.81 -4.31 3.83
C MET A 1064 -23.51 -2.95 3.76
N ASP A 1065 -23.58 -2.34 2.59
CA ASP A 1065 -24.26 -1.07 2.36
C ASP A 1065 -25.76 -1.17 2.67
N ILE A 1066 -26.42 -2.26 2.25
CA ILE A 1066 -27.81 -2.57 2.61
C ILE A 1066 -27.98 -2.68 4.12
N SER A 1067 -27.06 -3.38 4.80
CA SER A 1067 -27.12 -3.58 6.26
C SER A 1067 -26.93 -2.26 7.03
N SER A 1068 -25.95 -1.46 6.60
CA SER A 1068 -25.65 -0.13 7.15
C SER A 1068 -26.79 0.86 6.92
N GLU A 1069 -27.35 0.88 5.69
CA GLU A 1069 -28.47 1.73 5.31
C GLU A 1069 -29.72 1.44 6.14
N LEU A 1070 -30.03 0.16 6.35
CA LEU A 1070 -31.22 -0.27 7.09
C LEU A 1070 -31.02 -0.27 8.62
N GLY A 1071 -29.79 -0.13 9.10
CA GLY A 1071 -29.46 -0.19 10.53
C GLY A 1071 -29.64 -1.58 11.14
N VAL A 1072 -29.41 -2.64 10.36
CA VAL A 1072 -29.52 -4.05 10.78
C VAL A 1072 -28.17 -4.76 10.69
N ALA A 1073 -27.91 -5.73 11.56
CA ALA A 1073 -26.61 -6.41 11.64
C ALA A 1073 -26.28 -7.24 10.37
N SER A 1074 -27.30 -7.85 9.77
CA SER A 1074 -27.25 -8.55 8.48
C SER A 1074 -28.66 -8.71 7.93
N VAL A 1075 -28.77 -8.96 6.62
CA VAL A 1075 -30.03 -9.36 5.97
C VAL A 1075 -29.89 -10.79 5.45
N ASP A 1076 -30.36 -11.76 6.23
CA ASP A 1076 -30.24 -13.18 5.89
C ASP A 1076 -30.96 -13.50 4.57
N GLY A 1077 -30.24 -14.17 3.66
CA GLY A 1077 -30.76 -14.58 2.35
C GLY A 1077 -30.78 -13.47 1.29
N ALA A 1078 -30.22 -12.28 1.56
CA ALA A 1078 -30.25 -11.15 0.62
C ALA A 1078 -29.44 -11.38 -0.67
N ALA A 1079 -28.38 -12.20 -0.63
CA ALA A 1079 -27.50 -12.43 -1.78
C ALA A 1079 -28.20 -13.11 -2.97
N GLU A 1080 -29.07 -14.08 -2.66
CA GLU A 1080 -29.74 -14.95 -3.65
C GLU A 1080 -31.21 -14.54 -3.89
N ALA A 1081 -31.73 -13.58 -3.12
CA ALA A 1081 -33.11 -13.15 -3.22
C ALA A 1081 -33.32 -12.30 -4.48
N THR A 1082 -34.37 -12.61 -5.24
CA THR A 1082 -34.89 -11.69 -6.28
C THR A 1082 -35.29 -10.37 -5.63
N LEU A 1083 -35.26 -9.26 -6.38
CA LEU A 1083 -35.64 -7.94 -5.87
C LEU A 1083 -37.00 -7.94 -5.16
N THR A 1084 -37.96 -8.72 -5.67
CA THR A 1084 -39.30 -8.87 -5.06
C THR A 1084 -39.24 -9.56 -3.69
N GLN A 1085 -38.41 -10.61 -3.56
CA GLN A 1085 -38.20 -11.32 -2.28
C GLN A 1085 -37.38 -10.46 -1.31
N LEU A 1086 -36.35 -9.79 -1.81
CA LEU A 1086 -35.50 -8.90 -1.02
C LEU A 1086 -36.34 -7.76 -0.42
N ALA A 1087 -37.23 -7.14 -1.22
CA ALA A 1087 -38.17 -6.11 -0.77
C ALA A 1087 -39.06 -6.59 0.40
N GLN A 1088 -39.51 -7.85 0.38
CA GLN A 1088 -40.30 -8.43 1.47
C GLN A 1088 -39.45 -8.68 2.73
N ILE A 1089 -38.22 -9.17 2.56
CA ILE A 1089 -37.28 -9.45 3.66
C ILE A 1089 -36.92 -8.13 4.37
N VAL A 1090 -36.55 -7.09 3.63
CA VAL A 1090 -36.07 -5.82 4.21
C VAL A 1090 -37.19 -5.01 4.86
N ASN A 1091 -38.40 -5.00 4.28
CA ASN A 1091 -39.55 -4.36 4.92
C ASN A 1091 -39.95 -5.05 6.24
N LYS A 1092 -39.70 -6.36 6.36
CA LYS A 1092 -39.91 -7.11 7.61
C LYS A 1092 -38.76 -6.91 8.60
N ALA A 1093 -37.52 -6.83 8.13
CA ALA A 1093 -36.33 -6.66 8.95
C ALA A 1093 -36.19 -5.25 9.53
N ALA A 1094 -36.63 -4.23 8.79
CA ALA A 1094 -36.56 -2.82 9.18
C ALA A 1094 -37.94 -2.11 9.08
N PRO A 1095 -38.93 -2.50 9.90
CA PRO A 1095 -40.28 -1.93 9.83
C PRO A 1095 -40.36 -0.46 10.25
N ASN A 1096 -39.33 0.06 10.93
CA ASN A 1096 -39.22 1.46 11.38
C ASN A 1096 -38.13 2.23 10.63
N TYR A 1097 -37.78 1.79 9.41
CA TYR A 1097 -36.79 2.49 8.59
C TYR A 1097 -37.18 3.96 8.38
N LYS A 1098 -36.22 4.85 8.60
CA LYS A 1098 -36.37 6.28 8.31
C LYS A 1098 -35.70 6.57 6.96
N PRO A 1099 -36.41 7.21 6.01
CA PRO A 1099 -35.86 7.53 4.69
C PRO A 1099 -34.51 8.23 4.75
N PHE A 1100 -33.58 7.66 3.99
CA PHE A 1100 -32.15 7.97 3.91
C PHE A 1100 -31.41 7.68 5.21
N GLY A 1101 -30.99 6.42 5.36
CA GLY A 1101 -29.91 6.01 6.24
C GLY A 1101 -28.56 6.58 5.80
N PRO A 1102 -27.46 6.18 6.47
CA PRO A 1102 -26.15 6.80 6.28
C PRO A 1102 -25.64 6.68 4.83
N VAL A 1103 -25.90 5.55 4.16
CA VAL A 1103 -25.34 5.27 2.83
C VAL A 1103 -26.05 6.09 1.77
N LEU A 1104 -27.39 6.08 1.75
CA LEU A 1104 -28.16 6.88 0.80
C LEU A 1104 -28.05 8.37 1.08
N SER A 1105 -27.92 8.78 2.34
CA SER A 1105 -27.71 10.18 2.70
C SER A 1105 -26.45 10.76 2.06
N ASP A 1106 -25.35 10.01 2.09
CA ASP A 1106 -24.09 10.44 1.49
C ASP A 1106 -24.15 10.36 -0.05
N ALA A 1107 -24.69 9.27 -0.61
CA ALA A 1107 -24.88 9.14 -2.06
C ALA A 1107 -25.73 10.26 -2.66
N ILE A 1108 -26.83 10.65 -1.98
CA ILE A 1108 -27.69 11.75 -2.41
C ILE A 1108 -26.97 13.08 -2.28
N ARG A 1109 -26.22 13.31 -1.18
CA ARG A 1109 -25.44 14.53 -0.98
C ARG A 1109 -24.42 14.73 -2.10
N ASP A 1110 -23.71 13.67 -2.48
CA ASP A 1110 -22.72 13.70 -3.55
C ASP A 1110 -23.35 13.98 -4.91
N ARG A 1111 -24.50 13.36 -5.22
CA ARG A 1111 -25.22 13.63 -6.47
C ARG A 1111 -25.81 15.04 -6.52
N LEU A 1112 -26.34 15.55 -5.42
CA LEU A 1112 -26.82 16.93 -5.33
C LEU A 1112 -25.67 17.94 -5.50
N ARG A 1113 -24.48 17.64 -4.95
CA ARG A 1113 -23.27 18.44 -5.20
C ARG A 1113 -22.86 18.41 -6.66
N ALA A 1114 -22.89 17.25 -7.31
CA ALA A 1114 -22.58 17.14 -8.74
C ALA A 1114 -23.60 17.91 -9.62
N LEU A 1115 -24.89 17.90 -9.27
CA LEU A 1115 -25.95 18.55 -10.03
C LEU A 1115 -26.02 20.07 -9.84
N PHE A 1116 -25.78 20.56 -8.62
CA PHE A 1116 -25.97 21.98 -8.27
C PHE A 1116 -24.67 22.71 -7.89
N GLY A 1117 -23.53 22.01 -7.83
CA GLY A 1117 -22.23 22.57 -7.45
C GLY A 1117 -21.77 23.69 -8.37
N ALA A 1118 -21.95 23.53 -9.69
CA ALA A 1118 -21.63 24.57 -10.67
C ALA A 1118 -22.51 25.84 -10.55
N ALA A 1119 -23.66 25.75 -9.89
CA ALA A 1119 -24.58 26.88 -9.70
C ALA A 1119 -24.37 27.64 -8.38
N GLY A 1120 -23.41 27.22 -7.54
CA GLY A 1120 -23.10 27.88 -6.26
C GLY A 1120 -24.22 27.83 -5.21
N VAL A 1121 -25.23 26.97 -5.40
CA VAL A 1121 -26.39 26.87 -4.51
C VAL A 1121 -26.09 25.86 -3.40
N LYS A 1122 -25.95 26.32 -2.16
CA LYS A 1122 -25.86 25.43 -0.98
C LYS A 1122 -27.19 24.68 -0.81
N PRO A 1123 -27.20 23.34 -0.69
CA PRO A 1123 -28.41 22.61 -0.32
C PRO A 1123 -28.84 23.06 1.07
N ARG A 1124 -29.95 23.81 1.18
CA ARG A 1124 -30.57 24.11 2.48
C ARG A 1124 -31.26 22.84 2.96
N THR A 1125 -30.86 22.38 4.15
CA THR A 1125 -31.45 21.29 4.91
C THR A 1125 -32.99 21.33 4.95
N SER A 1126 -33.65 20.41 4.25
CA SER A 1126 -35.05 20.05 4.49
C SER A 1126 -35.10 18.68 5.18
N ALA A 1127 -34.64 18.64 6.43
CA ALA A 1127 -34.79 17.48 7.32
C ALA A 1127 -35.01 17.89 8.79
N SER A 1128 -35.62 19.06 9.00
CA SER A 1128 -36.12 19.45 10.31
C SER A 1128 -37.57 19.91 10.20
N ALA A 1129 -38.49 18.95 10.27
CA ALA A 1129 -39.89 19.21 10.59
C ALA A 1129 -40.41 18.06 11.48
N SER A 1130 -40.31 18.24 12.80
CA SER A 1130 -41.46 17.94 13.69
C SER A 1130 -42.24 19.24 13.80
N PRO A 1131 -43.59 19.24 13.77
CA PRO A 1131 -44.38 18.62 14.86
C PRO A 1131 -45.78 18.08 14.48
N ALA A 1132 -46.16 16.91 15.03
CA ALA A 1132 -47.49 16.52 15.55
C ALA A 1132 -47.57 15.00 15.71
#